data_AF-A0A669F1A0-F1
#
_entry.id   AF-A0A669F1A0-F1
#
_cell.length_a   1.000
_cell.length_b   1.000
_cell.length_c   1.000
_cell.angle_alpha   90.00
_cell.angle_beta   90.00
_cell.angle_gamma   90.00
#
_symmetry.space_group_name_H-M   'P 1'
#
loop_
_entity.id
_entity.type
_entity.pdbx_description
1 polymer ?
#
loop_
_entity_poly.entity_id
_entity_poly.type
_entity_poly.pdbx_seq_one_letter_code
_entity_poly.pdbx_strand_id
1 'polypeptide(L)'
;MLLCINGALIDLTFVLCTVPLFLFIIFSVYTMLPFQLKDAVVLSVISSLSHILAITIHLTFYSRETRYLANQLLSNLVVFLCGSVVGAFHKVLMEKTLRQTFQDTLRSVGMRMKLEVEKRQQENLLQSVLPVYISMKMKLAIMERLQECKDKEEQQRLVKDNNFKSLYVKRHENVSILYADIVGFTRLASDCSPKELVIMLNELFGKFDQIAKENECMRIKILGDCYYCVSGLPVSLPKHAKNCVKMGLDMCEAIKQVREATGVDINMRVGVHSGNVLCGVIGLRKWQFDVWSHDVTLANHMESGGLPGRVHITEVTLNHLNKAYEVEEGNGHLRDPYLKDVRTYLVIDPRSKEPSLNTQRAPKPRVNDGLKMRASVRMTRYLESWGAVKPFAHLQNREGFTQDTIVNGKPRFKYSVYCCILSLIACGVFLQMSFELKLLFLIASSMAYYGLIFNYKADLFDSYNQNLSTKKDIWNFTQDLNCRENLNRLLLENVLPAHVAALFVGENKKNEDLYYKSYDCVCVMFASVPDFKEFYTECDINKEGLECLRLLNEIIADFDELLSKPKFSGVEKIKTIGSSYMAAAGLSGPPGQENNRDRERQHAQIGIMVEFAIALIGKLDGINRHSFNSFRLRVGINHGPVIAGVIGARKPQYDIWGNTVNVASRMESTGELGKIQVTEETSLVLQDLGYSCECRGLINVKGKGELKTFFVCTDMSKQQGMGLS
;
A
#
# COMPACT_ATOMS: atom_id res chain seq x y z
N MET A 1 28.61 92.55 -11.87
CA MET A 1 27.26 92.03 -11.54
C MET A 1 27.01 90.65 -12.16
N LEU A 2 27.24 90.43 -13.47
CA LEU A 2 27.10 89.10 -14.11
C LEU A 2 28.05 88.00 -13.53
N LEU A 3 29.28 88.32 -13.14
CA LEU A 3 30.20 87.35 -12.52
C LEU A 3 29.76 86.89 -11.11
N CYS A 4 29.13 87.76 -10.32
CA CYS A 4 28.58 87.40 -9.01
C CYS A 4 27.30 86.56 -9.13
N ILE A 5 26.48 86.82 -10.17
CA ILE A 5 25.28 86.03 -10.45
C ILE A 5 25.67 84.62 -10.92
N ASN A 6 26.69 84.49 -11.79
CA ASN A 6 27.19 83.18 -12.20
C ASN A 6 27.81 82.38 -11.03
N GLY A 7 28.56 83.02 -10.14
CA GLY A 7 29.10 82.35 -8.94
C GLY A 7 28.00 81.85 -7.99
N ALA A 8 26.99 82.67 -7.70
CA ALA A 8 25.86 82.26 -6.86
C ALA A 8 24.98 81.18 -7.50
N LEU A 9 24.82 81.19 -8.83
CA LEU A 9 24.08 80.14 -9.55
C LEU A 9 24.83 78.80 -9.53
N ILE A 10 26.17 78.84 -9.65
CA ILE A 10 27.07 77.67 -9.59
C ILE A 10 27.09 77.06 -8.18
N ASP A 11 27.17 77.89 -7.13
CA ASP A 11 27.09 77.42 -5.73
C ASP A 11 25.72 76.80 -5.42
N LEU A 12 24.63 77.41 -5.91
CA LEU A 12 23.28 76.89 -5.71
C LEU A 12 23.07 75.56 -6.46
N THR A 13 23.55 75.44 -7.71
CA THR A 13 23.47 74.19 -8.48
C THR A 13 24.37 73.08 -7.92
N PHE A 14 25.55 73.40 -7.39
CA PHE A 14 26.43 72.43 -6.72
C PHE A 14 25.79 71.86 -5.45
N VAL A 15 25.18 72.70 -4.62
CA VAL A 15 24.51 72.23 -3.39
C VAL A 15 23.20 71.48 -3.70
N LEU A 16 22.44 71.90 -4.72
CA LEU A 16 21.21 71.21 -5.13
C LEU A 16 21.46 69.84 -5.80
N CYS A 17 22.59 69.64 -6.50
CA CYS A 17 22.91 68.38 -7.16
C CYS A 17 23.57 67.33 -6.25
N THR A 18 24.19 67.73 -5.13
CA THR A 18 24.95 66.80 -4.27
C THR A 18 24.09 66.07 -3.24
N VAL A 19 23.05 66.71 -2.68
CA VAL A 19 22.13 66.08 -1.71
C VAL A 19 21.44 64.83 -2.28
N PRO A 20 20.87 64.84 -3.51
CA PRO A 20 20.26 63.66 -4.12
C PRO A 20 21.26 62.52 -4.35
N LEU A 21 22.51 62.84 -4.68
CA LEU A 21 23.57 61.84 -4.93
C LEU A 21 23.95 61.10 -3.63
N PHE A 22 24.06 61.80 -2.51
CA PHE A 22 24.33 61.16 -1.22
C PHE A 22 23.12 60.38 -0.66
N LEU A 23 21.89 60.85 -0.90
CA LEU A 23 20.69 60.05 -0.63
C LEU A 23 20.66 58.77 -1.46
N PHE A 24 21.09 58.82 -2.72
CA PHE A 24 21.21 57.64 -3.57
C PHE A 24 22.24 56.65 -3.02
N ILE A 25 23.39 57.13 -2.53
CA ILE A 25 24.42 56.28 -1.89
C ILE A 25 23.83 55.61 -0.64
N ILE A 26 23.18 56.36 0.24
CA ILE A 26 22.54 55.84 1.46
C ILE A 26 21.52 54.76 1.10
N PHE A 27 20.63 55.03 0.15
CA PHE A 27 19.59 54.07 -0.24
C PHE A 27 20.18 52.83 -0.94
N SER A 28 21.27 53.00 -1.72
CA SER A 28 22.00 51.89 -2.33
C SER A 28 22.66 51.00 -1.27
N VAL A 29 23.22 51.58 -0.20
CA VAL A 29 23.79 50.81 0.92
C VAL A 29 22.73 49.96 1.63
N TYR A 30 21.53 50.50 1.82
CA TYR A 30 20.44 49.75 2.46
C TYR A 30 19.82 48.68 1.56
N THR A 31 19.71 48.93 0.26
CA THR A 31 18.94 48.08 -0.64
C THR A 31 19.76 47.15 -1.54
N MET A 32 21.00 47.53 -1.87
CA MET A 32 21.84 46.81 -2.85
C MET A 32 22.96 46.00 -2.23
N LEU A 33 23.51 46.50 -1.14
CA LEU A 33 24.69 45.89 -0.55
C LEU A 33 24.30 44.80 0.45
N PRO A 34 24.97 43.63 0.41
CA PRO A 34 24.67 42.48 1.26
C PRO A 34 25.25 42.65 2.68
N PHE A 35 25.15 43.85 3.24
CA PHE A 35 25.62 44.15 4.59
C PHE A 35 24.59 43.79 5.64
N GLN A 36 25.02 43.50 6.87
CA GLN A 36 24.08 43.38 7.99
C GLN A 36 23.46 44.75 8.29
N LEU A 37 22.31 44.76 8.99
CA LEU A 37 21.61 46.02 9.31
C LEU A 37 22.53 47.00 10.06
N LYS A 38 23.37 46.48 10.97
CA LYS A 38 24.34 47.28 11.75
C LYS A 38 25.35 47.98 10.85
N ASP A 39 25.99 47.24 9.94
CA ASP A 39 27.03 47.78 9.06
C ASP A 39 26.44 48.77 8.04
N ALA A 40 25.22 48.53 7.56
CA ALA A 40 24.53 49.45 6.65
C ALA A 40 24.17 50.78 7.33
N VAL A 41 23.77 50.75 8.60
CA VAL A 41 23.53 51.97 9.40
C VAL A 41 24.82 52.74 9.63
N VAL A 42 25.91 52.05 9.97
CA VAL A 42 27.22 52.69 10.16
C VAL A 42 27.69 53.36 8.86
N LEU A 43 27.61 52.66 7.73
CA LEU A 43 27.99 53.21 6.42
C LEU A 43 27.08 54.37 5.98
N SER A 44 25.78 54.34 6.27
CA SER A 44 24.89 55.46 5.97
C SER A 44 25.24 56.69 6.80
N VAL A 45 25.53 56.51 8.10
CA VAL A 45 25.92 57.61 8.99
C VAL A 45 27.26 58.22 8.56
N ILE A 46 28.26 57.40 8.21
CA ILE A 46 29.55 57.88 7.69
C ILE A 46 29.35 58.68 6.40
N SER A 47 28.51 58.19 5.48
CA SER A 47 28.19 58.89 4.23
C SER A 47 27.50 60.22 4.48
N SER A 48 26.50 60.29 5.38
CA SER A 48 25.84 61.54 5.76
C SER A 48 26.78 62.54 6.43
N LEU A 49 27.64 62.10 7.35
CA LEU A 49 28.63 62.95 8.01
C LEU A 49 29.67 63.48 7.03
N SER A 50 30.11 62.66 6.06
CA SER A 50 31.07 63.08 5.05
C SER A 50 30.53 64.20 4.15
N HIS A 51 29.23 64.17 3.82
CA HIS A 51 28.57 65.21 3.05
C HIS A 51 28.39 66.50 3.84
N ILE A 52 27.93 66.39 5.10
CA ILE A 52 27.82 67.53 6.01
C ILE A 52 29.18 68.22 6.18
N LEU A 53 30.26 67.44 6.35
CA LEU A 53 31.61 67.97 6.46
C LEU A 53 32.08 68.65 5.16
N ALA A 54 31.87 68.02 4.00
CA ALA A 54 32.24 68.58 2.70
C ALA A 54 31.51 69.90 2.39
N ILE A 55 30.20 69.97 2.68
CA ILE A 55 29.40 71.20 2.52
C ILE A 55 29.86 72.28 3.50
N THR A 56 30.13 71.92 4.75
CA THR A 56 30.60 72.88 5.76
C THR A 56 31.94 73.51 5.34
N ILE A 57 32.89 72.70 4.85
CA ILE A 57 34.19 73.19 4.37
C ILE A 57 34.04 74.07 3.13
N HIS A 58 33.24 73.64 2.15
CA HIS A 58 33.04 74.39 0.91
C HIS A 58 32.35 75.75 1.15
N LEU A 59 31.33 75.79 2.01
CA LEU A 59 30.63 77.04 2.34
C LEU A 59 31.48 77.97 3.21
N THR A 60 32.33 77.42 4.09
CA THR A 60 33.25 78.21 4.94
C THR A 60 34.35 78.90 4.12
N PHE A 61 34.82 78.27 3.03
CA PHE A 61 35.87 78.83 2.17
C PHE A 61 35.34 79.80 1.10
N TYR A 62 34.10 79.62 0.62
CA TYR A 62 33.60 80.33 -0.57
C TYR A 62 32.51 81.37 -0.29
N SER A 63 31.75 81.25 0.80
CA SER A 63 30.59 82.11 1.08
C SER A 63 30.84 83.07 2.24
N ARG A 64 30.55 84.37 2.05
CA ARG A 64 30.83 85.45 3.03
C ARG A 64 29.64 85.78 3.95
N GLU A 65 28.46 85.18 3.72
CA GLU A 65 27.26 85.33 4.57
C GLU A 65 26.93 84.04 5.35
N THR A 66 26.97 84.10 6.68
CA THR A 66 26.86 82.93 7.58
C THR A 66 25.45 82.66 8.13
N ARG A 67 24.46 83.55 7.90
CA ARG A 67 23.14 83.49 8.56
C ARG A 67 22.23 82.36 8.06
N TYR A 68 22.41 81.87 6.83
CA TYR A 68 21.58 80.80 6.24
C TYR A 68 22.20 79.40 6.35
N LEU A 69 23.46 79.30 6.80
CA LEU A 69 24.23 78.07 6.89
C LEU A 69 23.62 77.04 7.85
N ALA A 70 23.19 77.50 9.04
CA ALA A 70 22.64 76.63 10.08
C ALA A 70 21.31 75.98 9.64
N ASN A 71 20.43 76.74 8.98
CA ASN A 71 19.14 76.25 8.51
C ASN A 71 19.28 75.24 7.36
N GLN A 72 20.29 75.42 6.50
CA GLN A 72 20.58 74.51 5.39
C GLN A 72 21.21 73.19 5.87
N LEU A 73 22.16 73.25 6.81
CA LEU A 73 22.74 72.06 7.44
C LEU A 73 21.69 71.26 8.22
N LEU A 74 20.80 71.96 8.94
CA LEU A 74 19.69 71.32 9.66
C LEU A 74 18.72 70.63 8.70
N SER A 75 18.38 71.26 7.57
CA SER A 75 17.51 70.66 6.55
C SER A 75 18.13 69.41 5.92
N ASN A 76 19.42 69.45 5.59
CA ASN A 76 20.16 68.30 5.05
C ASN A 76 20.28 67.16 6.08
N LEU A 77 20.51 67.48 7.35
CA LEU A 77 20.55 66.51 8.44
C LEU A 77 19.21 65.78 8.58
N VAL A 78 18.09 66.51 8.57
CA VAL A 78 16.74 65.93 8.65
C VAL A 78 16.47 65.02 7.46
N VAL A 79 16.84 65.45 6.24
CA VAL A 79 16.63 64.67 5.01
C VAL A 79 17.44 63.37 5.03
N PHE A 80 18.71 63.39 5.47
CA PHE A 80 19.52 62.16 5.58
C PHE A 80 19.05 61.23 6.70
N LEU A 81 18.57 61.78 7.81
CA LEU A 81 17.97 60.99 8.90
C LEU A 81 16.72 60.27 8.40
N CYS A 82 15.81 60.98 7.72
CA CYS A 82 14.61 60.40 7.12
C CYS A 82 14.96 59.33 6.07
N GLY A 83 15.93 59.60 5.19
CA GLY A 83 16.39 58.63 4.19
C GLY A 83 16.98 57.36 4.82
N SER A 84 17.71 57.50 5.93
CA SER A 84 18.27 56.37 6.67
C SER A 84 17.20 55.54 7.38
N VAL A 85 16.19 56.18 7.97
CA VAL A 85 15.05 55.49 8.60
C VAL A 85 14.23 54.71 7.57
N VAL A 86 13.92 55.32 6.43
CA VAL A 86 13.19 54.65 5.33
C VAL A 86 14.01 53.50 4.74
N GLY A 87 15.32 53.70 4.53
CA GLY A 87 16.24 52.65 4.07
C GLY A 87 16.33 51.47 5.04
N ALA A 88 16.44 51.75 6.34
CA ALA A 88 16.47 50.72 7.39
C ALA A 88 15.13 49.95 7.45
N PHE A 89 14.00 50.65 7.40
CA PHE A 89 12.67 50.03 7.37
C PHE A 89 12.51 49.09 6.16
N HIS A 90 12.90 49.55 4.97
CA HIS A 90 12.85 48.74 3.75
C HIS A 90 13.75 47.51 3.85
N LYS A 91 14.95 47.65 4.42
CA LYS A 91 15.89 46.54 4.64
C LYS A 91 15.32 45.48 5.58
N VAL A 92 14.70 45.90 6.69
CA VAL A 92 14.04 44.99 7.65
C VAL A 92 12.88 44.23 6.98
N LEU A 93 12.05 44.92 6.20
CA LEU A 93 10.93 44.30 5.48
C LEU A 93 11.41 43.26 4.46
N MET A 94 12.48 43.57 3.73
CA MET A 94 13.10 42.66 2.76
C MET A 94 13.74 41.44 3.42
N GLU A 95 14.48 41.62 4.50
CA GLU A 95 15.11 40.51 5.21
C GLU A 95 14.07 39.56 5.83
N LYS A 96 12.97 40.10 6.38
CA LYS A 96 11.85 39.30 6.88
C LYS A 96 11.19 38.49 5.77
N THR A 97 10.92 39.12 4.63
CA THR A 97 10.31 38.44 3.46
C THR A 97 11.22 37.34 2.92
N LEU A 98 12.53 37.60 2.82
CA LEU A 98 13.52 36.62 2.37
C LEU A 98 13.58 35.40 3.29
N ARG A 99 13.66 35.62 4.62
CA ARG A 99 13.69 34.53 5.60
C ARG A 99 12.42 33.68 5.53
N GLN A 100 11.26 34.32 5.37
CA GLN A 100 9.99 33.61 5.25
C GLN A 100 9.95 32.75 3.98
N THR A 101 10.31 33.30 2.82
CA THR A 101 10.37 32.55 1.55
C THR A 101 11.38 31.40 1.59
N PHE A 102 12.51 31.58 2.28
CA PHE A 102 13.49 30.52 2.47
C PHE A 102 12.95 29.38 3.34
N GLN A 103 12.30 29.71 4.46
CA GLN A 103 11.68 28.71 5.33
C GLN A 103 10.53 27.97 4.63
N ASP A 104 9.71 28.68 3.86
CA ASP A 104 8.61 28.07 3.09
C ASP A 104 9.16 27.14 2.00
N THR A 105 10.24 27.54 1.32
CA THR A 105 10.94 26.68 0.34
C THR A 105 11.52 25.43 1.00
N LEU A 106 12.18 25.57 2.16
CA LEU A 106 12.73 24.42 2.90
C LEU A 106 11.63 23.47 3.36
N ARG A 107 10.50 23.98 3.89
CA ARG A 107 9.35 23.15 4.25
C ARG A 107 8.79 22.42 3.03
N SER A 108 8.65 23.11 1.90
CA SER A 108 8.18 22.52 0.64
C SER A 108 9.09 21.39 0.15
N VAL A 109 10.41 21.59 0.16
CA VAL A 109 11.38 20.55 -0.22
C VAL A 109 11.36 19.38 0.76
N GLY A 110 11.32 19.67 2.07
CA GLY A 110 11.23 18.64 3.11
C GLY A 110 9.96 17.78 2.98
N MET A 111 8.81 18.41 2.71
CA MET A 111 7.57 17.71 2.41
C MET A 111 7.72 16.84 1.16
N ARG A 112 8.25 17.37 0.05
CA ARG A 112 8.49 16.60 -1.18
C ARG A 112 9.33 15.35 -0.95
N MET A 113 10.42 15.47 -0.21
CA MET A 113 11.30 14.34 0.09
C MET A 113 10.61 13.29 0.97
N LYS A 114 9.91 13.71 2.04
CA LYS A 114 9.10 12.79 2.88
C LYS A 114 8.10 12.01 2.04
N LEU A 115 7.53 12.64 1.02
CA LEU A 115 6.50 12.05 0.17
C LEU A 115 7.03 11.15 -0.93
N GLU A 116 8.22 11.42 -1.43
CA GLU A 116 8.95 10.47 -2.29
C GLU A 116 9.21 9.16 -1.53
N VAL A 117 9.56 9.27 -0.24
CA VAL A 117 9.78 8.10 0.64
C VAL A 117 8.47 7.36 0.91
N GLU A 118 7.41 8.05 1.32
CA GLU A 118 6.09 7.43 1.54
C GLU A 118 5.53 6.81 0.24
N LYS A 119 5.73 7.44 -0.93
CA LYS A 119 5.39 6.88 -2.24
C LYS A 119 6.10 5.56 -2.50
N ARG A 120 7.42 5.52 -2.24
CA ARG A 120 8.22 4.32 -2.47
C ARG A 120 7.80 3.19 -1.52
N GLN A 121 7.51 3.52 -0.27
CA GLN A 121 6.93 2.57 0.69
C GLN A 121 5.58 2.02 0.21
N GLN A 122 4.70 2.88 -0.31
CA GLN A 122 3.41 2.48 -0.87
C GLN A 122 3.56 1.58 -2.10
N GLU A 123 4.42 1.95 -3.05
CA GLU A 123 4.65 1.15 -4.26
C GLU A 123 5.21 -0.23 -3.89
N ASN A 124 6.12 -0.29 -2.92
CA ASN A 124 6.64 -1.55 -2.39
C ASN A 124 5.54 -2.41 -1.73
N LEU A 125 4.65 -1.80 -0.95
CA LEU A 125 3.52 -2.52 -0.33
C LEU A 125 2.55 -3.07 -1.38
N LEU A 126 2.17 -2.28 -2.37
CA LEU A 126 1.26 -2.71 -3.42
C LEU A 126 1.87 -3.84 -4.27
N GLN A 127 3.17 -3.73 -4.60
CA GLN A 127 3.93 -4.76 -5.32
C GLN A 127 4.15 -6.04 -4.48
N SER A 128 4.07 -5.93 -3.15
CA SER A 128 4.15 -7.07 -2.25
C SER A 128 2.90 -7.97 -2.35
N VAL A 129 1.74 -7.41 -2.68
CA VAL A 129 0.47 -8.15 -2.74
C VAL A 129 0.09 -8.53 -4.17
N LEU A 130 0.27 -7.60 -5.10
CA LEU A 130 -0.13 -7.75 -6.50
C LEU A 130 1.09 -7.67 -7.43
N PRO A 131 1.15 -8.50 -8.50
CA PRO A 131 2.17 -8.36 -9.53
C PRO A 131 2.20 -6.94 -10.12
N VAL A 132 3.41 -6.41 -10.38
CA VAL A 132 3.66 -5.02 -10.82
C VAL A 132 2.76 -4.58 -11.98
N TYR A 133 2.56 -5.44 -12.98
CA TYR A 133 1.76 -5.10 -14.16
C TYR A 133 0.26 -4.92 -13.84
N ILE A 134 -0.29 -5.66 -12.87
CA ILE A 134 -1.68 -5.49 -12.43
C ILE A 134 -1.80 -4.20 -11.63
N SER A 135 -0.91 -4.01 -10.66
CA SER A 135 -0.84 -2.80 -9.85
C SER A 135 -0.77 -1.53 -10.70
N MET A 136 0.05 -1.56 -11.76
CA MET A 136 0.17 -0.45 -12.70
C MET A 136 -1.13 -0.20 -13.49
N LYS A 137 -1.78 -1.26 -14.00
CA LYS A 137 -3.07 -1.13 -14.69
C LYS A 137 -4.17 -0.59 -13.78
N MET A 138 -4.25 -1.07 -12.54
CA MET A 138 -5.22 -0.59 -11.56
C MET A 138 -4.96 0.88 -11.22
N LYS A 139 -3.69 1.25 -10.98
CA LYS A 139 -3.30 2.63 -10.70
C LYS A 139 -3.64 3.58 -11.84
N LEU A 140 -3.34 3.21 -13.08
CA LEU A 140 -3.70 4.00 -14.28
C LEU A 140 -5.22 4.17 -14.40
N ALA A 141 -5.98 3.08 -14.25
CA ALA A 141 -7.45 3.14 -14.31
C ALA A 141 -8.06 4.04 -13.23
N ILE A 142 -7.48 4.05 -12.02
CA ILE A 142 -7.89 4.94 -10.94
C ILE A 142 -7.50 6.40 -11.26
N MET A 143 -6.28 6.63 -11.75
CA MET A 143 -5.77 7.97 -12.07
C MET A 143 -6.55 8.64 -13.21
N GLU A 144 -6.84 7.91 -14.29
CA GLU A 144 -7.61 8.43 -15.43
C GLU A 144 -9.00 8.92 -14.98
N ARG A 145 -9.71 8.13 -14.17
CA ARG A 145 -11.05 8.50 -13.69
C ARG A 145 -11.04 9.60 -12.63
N LEU A 146 -9.96 9.70 -11.83
CA LEU A 146 -9.76 10.81 -10.90
C LEU A 146 -9.49 12.14 -11.63
N GLN A 147 -8.93 12.10 -12.85
CA GLN A 147 -8.72 13.30 -13.69
C GLN A 147 -10.01 13.80 -14.35
N GLU A 148 -11.01 12.94 -14.53
CA GLU A 148 -12.31 13.30 -15.12
C GLU A 148 -13.25 14.03 -14.12
N CYS A 149 -12.95 13.96 -12.81
CA CYS A 149 -13.81 14.50 -11.76
C CYS A 149 -13.32 15.88 -11.28
N LYS A 150 -14.16 16.92 -11.41
CA LYS A 150 -13.80 18.31 -11.05
C LYS A 150 -14.13 18.70 -9.61
N ASP A 151 -15.00 17.94 -8.92
CA ASP A 151 -15.49 18.26 -7.58
C ASP A 151 -14.91 17.35 -6.47
N LYS A 152 -14.47 17.95 -5.36
CA LYS A 152 -13.76 17.25 -4.26
C LYS A 152 -14.64 16.27 -3.48
N GLU A 153 -15.92 16.60 -3.28
CA GLU A 153 -16.86 15.70 -2.59
C GLU A 153 -17.27 14.53 -3.48
N GLU A 154 -17.40 14.77 -4.79
CA GLU A 154 -17.71 13.73 -5.78
C GLU A 154 -16.50 12.80 -5.98
N GLN A 155 -15.27 13.33 -5.93
CA GLN A 155 -14.04 12.54 -5.97
C GLN A 155 -13.90 11.61 -4.75
N GLN A 156 -14.26 12.07 -3.55
CA GLN A 156 -14.30 11.24 -2.34
C GLN A 156 -15.44 10.21 -2.34
N ARG A 157 -16.58 10.52 -2.97
CA ARG A 157 -17.68 9.57 -3.17
C ARG A 157 -17.36 8.55 -4.26
N LEU A 158 -16.78 8.93 -5.39
CA LEU A 158 -16.38 7.99 -6.46
C LEU A 158 -15.39 6.93 -5.97
N VAL A 159 -14.45 7.34 -5.12
CA VAL A 159 -13.45 6.45 -4.51
C VAL A 159 -14.08 5.48 -3.49
N LYS A 160 -15.23 5.84 -2.88
CA LYS A 160 -15.98 5.02 -1.92
C LYS A 160 -17.10 4.17 -2.55
N ASP A 161 -17.79 4.72 -3.55
CA ASP A 161 -19.03 4.17 -4.12
C ASP A 161 -18.79 3.43 -5.45
N ASN A 162 -17.65 3.63 -6.13
CA ASN A 162 -17.27 2.85 -7.31
C ASN A 162 -16.05 1.98 -7.02
N ASN A 163 -16.26 0.94 -6.22
CA ASN A 163 -15.42 -0.24 -6.31
C ASN A 163 -15.76 -0.94 -7.63
N PHE A 164 -14.99 -0.63 -8.67
CA PHE A 164 -15.26 -1.04 -10.05
C PHE A 164 -15.41 -2.56 -10.20
N LYS A 165 -16.51 -3.02 -10.81
CA LYS A 165 -16.64 -4.38 -11.40
C LYS A 165 -15.67 -4.60 -12.59
N SER A 166 -14.54 -3.88 -12.63
CA SER A 166 -13.52 -4.01 -13.66
C SER A 166 -12.72 -5.29 -13.41
N LEU A 167 -12.80 -6.21 -14.36
CA LEU A 167 -12.08 -7.48 -14.32
C LEU A 167 -10.64 -7.30 -14.84
N TYR A 168 -9.64 -7.59 -14.00
CA TYR A 168 -8.23 -7.53 -14.37
C TYR A 168 -7.67 -8.95 -14.54
N VAL A 169 -7.98 -9.59 -15.67
CA VAL A 169 -7.54 -10.96 -15.98
C VAL A 169 -6.71 -10.99 -17.26
N LYS A 170 -5.68 -11.84 -17.28
CA LYS A 170 -4.82 -12.10 -18.43
C LYS A 170 -4.62 -13.61 -18.61
N ARG A 171 -4.66 -14.07 -19.85
CA ARG A 171 -4.35 -15.46 -20.21
C ARG A 171 -2.86 -15.68 -20.36
N HIS A 172 -2.41 -16.85 -19.90
CA HIS A 172 -1.04 -17.34 -20.02
C HIS A 172 -1.07 -18.81 -20.44
N GLU A 173 -0.30 -19.14 -21.47
CA GLU A 173 -0.16 -20.49 -21.98
C GLU A 173 1.17 -21.11 -21.54
N ASN A 174 1.23 -22.44 -21.51
CA ASN A 174 2.43 -23.21 -21.15
C ASN A 174 2.97 -22.82 -19.78
N VAL A 175 2.13 -22.91 -18.75
CA VAL A 175 2.52 -22.74 -17.35
C VAL A 175 2.58 -24.08 -16.65
N SER A 176 3.33 -24.18 -15.56
CA SER A 176 3.29 -25.34 -14.67
C SER A 176 2.78 -24.96 -13.30
N ILE A 177 1.79 -25.69 -12.83
CA ILE A 177 1.07 -25.46 -11.60
C ILE A 177 1.50 -26.52 -10.59
N LEU A 178 1.84 -26.10 -9.37
CA LEU A 178 2.20 -26.99 -8.26
C LEU A 178 1.37 -26.71 -7.03
N TYR A 179 0.77 -27.78 -6.52
CA TYR A 179 0.14 -27.86 -5.22
C TYR A 179 0.99 -28.74 -4.31
N ALA A 180 1.28 -28.25 -3.10
CA ALA A 180 2.03 -29.01 -2.11
C ALA A 180 1.35 -28.94 -0.74
N ASP A 181 0.92 -30.09 -0.23
CA ASP A 181 0.20 -30.22 1.04
C ASP A 181 1.04 -30.95 2.10
N ILE A 182 0.96 -30.47 3.34
CA ILE A 182 1.70 -31.06 4.46
C ILE A 182 0.87 -32.18 5.09
N VAL A 183 1.32 -33.41 4.88
CA VAL A 183 0.70 -34.59 5.48
C VAL A 183 0.96 -34.62 6.98
N GLY A 184 -0.12 -34.73 7.78
CA GLY A 184 -0.06 -34.80 9.23
C GLY A 184 -0.15 -33.45 9.94
N PHE A 185 -0.24 -32.34 9.19
CA PHE A 185 -0.25 -31.00 9.77
C PHE A 185 -1.44 -30.73 10.69
N THR A 186 -2.66 -31.15 10.34
CA THR A 186 -3.84 -30.90 11.16
C THR A 186 -3.71 -31.47 12.59
N ARG A 187 -3.05 -32.64 12.73
CA ARG A 187 -2.78 -33.25 14.04
C ARG A 187 -1.76 -32.42 14.81
N LEU A 188 -0.65 -32.05 14.16
CA LEU A 188 0.39 -31.20 14.75
C LEU A 188 -0.17 -29.84 15.22
N ALA A 189 -0.98 -29.20 14.39
CA ALA A 189 -1.57 -27.89 14.68
C ALA A 189 -2.55 -27.92 15.87
N SER A 190 -3.19 -29.07 16.13
CA SER A 190 -4.09 -29.24 17.29
C SER A 190 -3.33 -29.24 18.61
N ASP A 191 -2.06 -29.63 18.60
CA ASP A 191 -1.19 -29.63 19.79
C ASP A 191 -0.42 -28.31 19.96
N CYS A 192 -0.32 -27.46 18.94
CA CYS A 192 0.43 -26.21 19.03
C CYS A 192 -0.30 -25.12 19.82
N SER A 193 0.46 -24.30 20.57
CA SER A 193 -0.09 -23.00 21.01
C SER A 193 -0.26 -22.06 19.80
N PRO A 194 -1.17 -21.05 19.87
CA PRO A 194 -1.38 -20.10 18.78
C PRO A 194 -0.09 -19.42 18.31
N LYS A 195 0.79 -19.06 19.26
CA LYS A 195 2.09 -18.48 18.99
C LYS A 195 3.00 -19.45 18.26
N GLU A 196 3.13 -20.68 18.75
CA GLU A 196 3.96 -21.73 18.14
C GLU A 196 3.54 -22.04 16.71
N LEU A 197 2.23 -22.10 16.46
CA LEU A 197 1.66 -22.39 15.15
C LEU A 197 2.04 -21.32 14.12
N VAL A 198 1.87 -20.04 14.46
CA VAL A 198 2.19 -18.92 13.55
C VAL A 198 3.68 -18.83 13.30
N ILE A 199 4.54 -19.04 14.31
CA ILE A 199 6.00 -19.08 14.10
C ILE A 199 6.38 -20.25 13.19
N MET A 200 5.88 -21.46 13.48
CA MET A 200 6.16 -22.64 12.67
C MET A 200 5.78 -22.42 11.20
N LEU A 201 4.57 -21.91 10.94
CA LEU A 201 4.12 -21.65 9.57
C LEU A 201 4.91 -20.53 8.90
N ASN A 202 5.24 -19.46 9.62
CA ASN A 202 6.04 -18.36 9.07
C ASN A 202 7.44 -18.82 8.64
N GLU A 203 8.12 -19.61 9.47
CA GLU A 203 9.44 -20.13 9.15
C GLU A 203 9.39 -21.17 8.01
N LEU A 204 8.43 -22.09 8.07
CA LEU A 204 8.29 -23.14 7.06
C LEU A 204 7.95 -22.55 5.69
N PHE A 205 6.94 -21.69 5.61
CA PHE A 205 6.57 -21.03 4.37
C PHE A 205 7.60 -19.98 3.94
N GLY A 206 8.35 -19.37 4.87
CA GLY A 206 9.50 -18.54 4.55
C GLY A 206 10.60 -19.32 3.81
N LYS A 207 10.85 -20.57 4.22
CA LYS A 207 11.76 -21.47 3.50
C LYS A 207 11.21 -21.86 2.13
N PHE A 208 9.92 -22.13 2.01
CA PHE A 208 9.29 -22.43 0.72
C PHE A 208 9.28 -21.22 -0.22
N ASP A 209 9.11 -20.00 0.30
CA ASP A 209 9.25 -18.76 -0.48
C ASP A 209 10.68 -18.62 -1.04
N GLN A 210 11.69 -19.03 -0.27
CA GLN A 210 13.07 -19.06 -0.74
C GLN A 210 13.25 -20.09 -1.87
N ILE A 211 12.81 -21.33 -1.67
CA ILE A 211 12.89 -22.42 -2.66
C ILE A 211 12.13 -22.03 -3.95
N ALA A 212 10.97 -21.39 -3.81
CA ALA A 212 10.18 -20.90 -4.94
C ALA A 212 10.94 -19.83 -5.74
N LYS A 213 11.62 -18.90 -5.05
CA LYS A 213 12.45 -17.89 -5.71
C LYS A 213 13.63 -18.51 -6.46
N GLU A 214 14.33 -19.46 -5.83
CA GLU A 214 15.49 -20.15 -6.40
C GLU A 214 15.13 -20.98 -7.64
N ASN A 215 13.89 -21.47 -7.71
CA ASN A 215 13.36 -22.23 -8.83
C ASN A 215 12.44 -21.41 -9.76
N GLU A 216 12.47 -20.08 -9.71
CA GLU A 216 11.67 -19.20 -10.59
C GLU A 216 10.16 -19.54 -10.62
N CYS A 217 9.62 -19.90 -9.47
CA CYS A 217 8.20 -20.21 -9.28
C CYS A 217 7.55 -19.07 -8.48
N MET A 218 6.42 -18.58 -8.98
CA MET A 218 5.64 -17.56 -8.30
C MET A 218 4.68 -18.20 -7.31
N ARG A 219 4.79 -17.84 -6.03
CA ARG A 219 3.73 -18.15 -5.05
C ARG A 219 2.47 -17.39 -5.39
N ILE A 220 1.36 -18.11 -5.54
CA ILE A 220 0.03 -17.55 -5.72
C ILE A 220 -0.61 -17.36 -4.34
N LYS A 221 -0.82 -18.44 -3.60
CA LYS A 221 -1.56 -18.42 -2.34
C LYS A 221 -1.15 -19.52 -1.38
N ILE A 222 -1.48 -19.32 -0.11
CA ILE A 222 -1.46 -20.36 0.93
C ILE A 222 -2.91 -20.68 1.29
N LEU A 223 -3.27 -21.96 1.19
CA LEU A 223 -4.61 -22.48 1.46
C LEU A 223 -4.53 -23.43 2.66
N GLY A 224 -4.57 -22.88 3.87
CA GLY A 224 -4.35 -23.66 5.08
C GLY A 224 -2.91 -24.14 5.17
N ASP A 225 -2.70 -25.45 5.12
CA ASP A 225 -1.42 -26.16 5.06
C ASP A 225 -0.91 -26.41 3.64
N CYS A 226 -1.72 -26.13 2.62
CA CYS A 226 -1.32 -26.27 1.23
C CYS A 226 -0.62 -25.00 0.72
N TYR A 227 0.56 -25.19 0.14
CA TYR A 227 1.33 -24.19 -0.58
C TYR A 227 1.09 -24.30 -2.09
N TYR A 228 0.66 -23.20 -2.71
CA TYR A 228 0.25 -23.16 -4.12
C TYR A 228 1.11 -22.18 -4.94
N CYS A 229 1.75 -22.67 -6.00
CA CYS A 229 2.61 -21.87 -6.86
C CYS A 229 2.51 -22.23 -8.35
N VAL A 230 2.93 -21.30 -9.19
CA VAL A 230 2.93 -21.45 -10.65
C VAL A 230 4.27 -20.98 -11.23
N SER A 231 4.85 -21.77 -12.12
CA SER A 231 6.01 -21.40 -12.95
C SER A 231 5.54 -20.99 -14.35
N GLY A 232 6.17 -19.96 -14.92
CA GLY A 232 5.74 -19.34 -16.18
C GLY A 232 4.79 -18.14 -16.02
N LEU A 233 4.64 -17.61 -14.80
CA LEU A 233 3.95 -16.35 -14.50
C LEU A 233 4.88 -15.33 -13.83
N PRO A 234 4.77 -14.02 -14.16
CA PRO A 234 3.86 -13.41 -15.12
C PRO A 234 4.44 -13.39 -16.55
N VAL A 235 5.62 -13.97 -16.73
CA VAL A 235 6.31 -14.09 -18.01
C VAL A 235 6.45 -15.58 -18.30
N SER A 236 6.09 -16.00 -19.52
CA SER A 236 6.21 -17.40 -19.93
C SER A 236 7.69 -17.82 -19.92
N LEU A 237 7.97 -18.98 -19.33
CA LEU A 237 9.32 -19.52 -19.20
C LEU A 237 9.37 -20.86 -19.95
N PRO A 238 10.33 -21.08 -20.87
CA PRO A 238 10.41 -22.34 -21.62
C PRO A 238 10.75 -23.55 -20.73
N LYS A 239 11.34 -23.33 -19.55
CA LYS A 239 11.72 -24.38 -18.58
C LYS A 239 10.71 -24.51 -17.42
N HIS A 240 9.49 -23.98 -17.58
CA HIS A 240 8.46 -23.95 -16.53
C HIS A 240 8.25 -25.32 -15.84
N ALA A 241 8.11 -26.40 -16.61
CA ALA A 241 7.89 -27.75 -16.05
C ALA A 241 9.09 -28.25 -15.24
N LYS A 242 10.32 -28.06 -15.74
CA LYS A 242 11.54 -28.47 -15.05
C LYS A 242 11.73 -27.73 -13.73
N ASN A 243 11.53 -26.41 -13.76
CA ASN A 243 11.61 -25.54 -12.59
C ASN A 243 10.61 -25.98 -11.49
N CYS A 244 9.37 -26.26 -11.91
CA CYS A 244 8.29 -26.66 -11.00
C CYS A 244 8.52 -28.04 -10.37
N VAL A 245 8.94 -29.04 -11.16
CA VAL A 245 9.27 -30.38 -10.63
C VAL A 245 10.48 -30.33 -9.70
N LYS A 246 11.53 -29.57 -10.05
CA LYS A 246 12.69 -29.37 -9.19
C LYS A 246 12.29 -28.73 -7.85
N MET A 247 11.46 -27.71 -7.87
CA MET A 247 10.91 -27.09 -6.66
C MET A 247 10.17 -28.11 -5.78
N GLY A 248 9.33 -28.97 -6.38
CA GLY A 248 8.63 -30.03 -5.64
C GLY A 248 9.58 -31.01 -4.95
N LEU A 249 10.65 -31.40 -5.63
CA LEU A 249 11.70 -32.26 -5.06
C LEU A 249 12.46 -31.56 -3.92
N ASP A 250 12.74 -30.27 -4.04
CA ASP A 250 13.41 -29.48 -3.00
C ASP A 250 12.51 -29.28 -1.77
N MET A 251 11.20 -29.11 -1.96
CA MET A 251 10.23 -29.05 -0.86
C MET A 251 10.14 -30.37 -0.08
N CYS A 252 10.08 -31.51 -0.79
CA CYS A 252 10.10 -32.83 -0.16
C CYS A 252 11.37 -33.05 0.66
N GLU A 253 12.53 -32.63 0.14
CA GLU A 253 13.82 -32.75 0.84
C GLU A 253 13.89 -31.82 2.07
N ALA A 254 13.38 -30.58 1.97
CA ALA A 254 13.31 -29.67 3.11
C ALA A 254 12.45 -30.25 4.25
N ILE A 255 11.26 -30.79 3.95
CA ILE A 255 10.41 -31.44 4.96
C ILE A 255 11.06 -32.70 5.53
N LYS A 256 11.76 -33.48 4.70
CA LYS A 256 12.52 -34.65 5.17
C LYS A 256 13.60 -34.26 6.18
N GLN A 257 14.34 -33.17 5.94
CA GLN A 257 15.35 -32.66 6.89
C GLN A 257 14.71 -32.24 8.21
N VAL A 258 13.54 -31.60 8.15
CA VAL A 258 12.78 -31.22 9.35
C VAL A 258 12.31 -32.46 10.13
N ARG A 259 11.77 -33.47 9.43
CA ARG A 259 11.38 -34.76 10.04
C ARG A 259 12.57 -35.43 10.74
N GLU A 260 13.72 -35.50 10.07
CA GLU A 260 14.95 -36.09 10.63
C GLU A 260 15.49 -35.33 11.86
N ALA A 261 15.34 -34.00 11.89
CA ALA A 261 15.83 -33.18 12.99
C ALA A 261 14.89 -33.15 14.21
N THR A 262 13.58 -33.18 13.99
CA THR A 262 12.56 -32.96 15.03
C THR A 262 11.91 -34.26 15.53
N GLY A 263 12.02 -35.34 14.75
CA GLY A 263 11.39 -36.63 15.01
C GLY A 263 9.87 -36.62 14.87
N VAL A 264 9.29 -35.59 14.25
CA VAL A 264 7.84 -35.49 14.03
C VAL A 264 7.47 -36.19 12.72
N ASP A 265 6.42 -37.01 12.75
CA ASP A 265 5.91 -37.70 11.57
C ASP A 265 5.13 -36.73 10.65
N ILE A 266 5.88 -35.97 9.87
CA ILE A 266 5.37 -35.08 8.83
C ILE A 266 5.93 -35.47 7.47
N ASN A 267 5.14 -35.24 6.43
CA ASN A 267 5.57 -35.46 5.05
C ASN A 267 4.92 -34.44 4.11
N MET A 268 5.29 -34.45 2.84
CA MET A 268 4.75 -33.53 1.83
C MET A 268 4.15 -34.32 0.67
N ARG A 269 2.93 -34.04 0.26
CA ARG A 269 2.40 -34.48 -1.04
C ARG A 269 2.57 -33.34 -2.03
N VAL A 270 3.06 -33.64 -3.24
CA VAL A 270 3.25 -32.63 -4.28
C VAL A 270 2.60 -33.12 -5.57
N GLY A 271 1.68 -32.32 -6.12
CA GLY A 271 1.06 -32.52 -7.43
C GLY A 271 1.47 -31.43 -8.41
N VAL A 272 1.85 -31.81 -9.62
CA VAL A 272 2.24 -30.88 -10.69
C VAL A 272 1.50 -31.20 -11.99
N HIS A 273 0.96 -30.16 -12.61
CA HIS A 273 0.36 -30.24 -13.94
C HIS A 273 0.76 -29.04 -14.80
N SER A 274 0.85 -29.23 -16.11
CA SER A 274 1.23 -28.19 -17.07
C SER A 274 0.09 -27.94 -18.03
N GLY A 275 -0.26 -26.66 -18.23
CA GLY A 275 -1.42 -26.27 -19.00
C GLY A 275 -1.53 -24.76 -19.18
N ASN A 276 -2.75 -24.30 -19.45
CA ASN A 276 -3.09 -22.91 -19.69
C ASN A 276 -3.85 -22.34 -18.50
N VAL A 277 -3.68 -21.05 -18.24
CA VAL A 277 -4.34 -20.41 -17.11
C VAL A 277 -4.78 -18.99 -17.40
N LEU A 278 -5.90 -18.61 -16.77
CA LEU A 278 -6.31 -17.22 -16.60
C LEU A 278 -5.83 -16.76 -15.23
N CYS A 279 -5.08 -15.65 -15.16
CA CYS A 279 -4.61 -15.10 -13.90
C CYS A 279 -5.02 -13.63 -13.75
N GLY A 280 -5.31 -13.20 -12.52
CA GLY A 280 -5.88 -11.89 -12.30
C GLY A 280 -6.36 -11.64 -10.88
N VAL A 281 -7.18 -10.60 -10.73
CA VAL A 281 -7.80 -10.21 -9.46
C VAL A 281 -9.31 -10.11 -9.66
N ILE A 282 -10.09 -10.62 -8.70
CA ILE A 282 -11.54 -10.54 -8.66
C ILE A 282 -12.03 -9.94 -7.33
N GLY A 283 -13.23 -9.37 -7.36
CA GLY A 283 -13.91 -8.80 -6.21
C GLY A 283 -13.50 -7.36 -5.88
N LEU A 284 -14.24 -6.78 -4.93
CA LEU A 284 -14.12 -5.37 -4.55
C LEU A 284 -13.33 -5.19 -3.25
N ARG A 285 -13.25 -6.23 -2.43
CA ARG A 285 -12.51 -6.24 -1.16
C ARG A 285 -11.54 -7.41 -1.07
N LYS A 286 -10.45 -7.24 -0.32
CA LYS A 286 -9.42 -8.27 -0.10
C LYS A 286 -8.81 -8.78 -1.41
N TRP A 287 -8.34 -7.86 -2.26
CA TRP A 287 -7.75 -8.18 -3.55
C TRP A 287 -6.60 -9.17 -3.40
N GLN A 288 -6.72 -10.30 -4.09
CA GLN A 288 -5.71 -11.35 -4.14
C GLN A 288 -5.50 -11.71 -5.60
N PHE A 289 -4.23 -11.82 -6.00
CA PHE A 289 -3.88 -12.38 -7.29
C PHE A 289 -4.10 -13.89 -7.26
N ASP A 290 -4.94 -14.38 -8.16
CA ASP A 290 -5.32 -15.79 -8.22
C ASP A 290 -5.34 -16.29 -9.68
N VAL A 291 -5.50 -17.60 -9.84
CA VAL A 291 -5.39 -18.30 -11.11
C VAL A 291 -6.56 -19.28 -11.28
N TRP A 292 -7.18 -19.27 -12.46
CA TRP A 292 -8.35 -20.07 -12.81
C TRP A 292 -8.12 -20.85 -14.11
N SER A 293 -8.42 -22.13 -14.10
CA SER A 293 -8.55 -23.02 -15.27
C SER A 293 -8.97 -24.43 -14.82
N HIS A 294 -9.43 -25.25 -15.76
CA HIS A 294 -9.52 -26.70 -15.60
C HIS A 294 -8.17 -27.31 -15.21
N ASP A 295 -7.07 -26.80 -15.75
CA ASP A 295 -5.71 -27.30 -15.48
C ASP A 295 -5.29 -27.05 -14.02
N VAL A 296 -5.76 -25.95 -13.42
CA VAL A 296 -5.56 -25.68 -11.98
C VAL A 296 -6.33 -26.68 -11.14
N THR A 297 -7.56 -27.02 -11.55
CA THR A 297 -8.38 -28.02 -10.86
C THR A 297 -7.73 -29.40 -10.95
N LEU A 298 -7.22 -29.78 -12.12
CA LEU A 298 -6.50 -31.05 -12.31
C LEU A 298 -5.25 -31.11 -11.44
N ALA A 299 -4.46 -30.03 -11.35
CA ALA A 299 -3.28 -29.97 -10.48
C ALA A 299 -3.61 -30.20 -8.99
N ASN A 300 -4.77 -29.69 -8.52
CA ASN A 300 -5.24 -29.91 -7.16
C ASN A 300 -5.56 -31.40 -6.91
N HIS A 301 -6.28 -32.05 -7.85
CA HIS A 301 -6.54 -33.49 -7.78
C HIS A 301 -5.26 -34.34 -7.90
N MET A 302 -4.25 -33.85 -8.63
CA MET A 302 -2.93 -34.50 -8.70
C MET A 302 -2.19 -34.49 -7.35
N GLU A 303 -2.32 -33.44 -6.54
CA GLU A 303 -1.80 -33.44 -5.16
C GLU A 303 -2.58 -34.43 -4.30
N SER A 304 -3.91 -34.37 -4.34
CA SER A 304 -4.78 -35.19 -3.49
C SER A 304 -4.63 -36.68 -3.78
N GLY A 305 -4.43 -37.05 -5.06
CA GLY A 305 -4.08 -38.41 -5.49
C GLY A 305 -2.58 -38.74 -5.41
N GLY A 306 -1.74 -37.83 -4.92
CA GLY A 306 -0.30 -37.98 -4.80
C GLY A 306 0.16 -38.84 -3.62
N LEU A 307 1.38 -39.37 -3.70
CA LEU A 307 1.99 -40.14 -2.61
C LEU A 307 2.89 -39.24 -1.73
N PRO A 308 2.86 -39.40 -0.39
CA PRO A 308 3.71 -38.63 0.50
C PRO A 308 5.21 -38.80 0.19
N GLY A 309 5.94 -37.70 0.10
CA GLY A 309 7.37 -37.63 -0.19
C GLY A 309 7.72 -37.74 -1.68
N ARG A 310 6.72 -37.81 -2.57
CA ARG A 310 6.92 -37.98 -4.02
C ARG A 310 6.26 -36.83 -4.78
N VAL A 311 6.81 -36.52 -5.95
CA VAL A 311 6.24 -35.53 -6.88
C VAL A 311 5.41 -36.27 -7.93
N HIS A 312 4.12 -35.99 -7.94
CA HIS A 312 3.13 -36.61 -8.83
C HIS A 312 2.84 -35.70 -10.02
N ILE A 313 3.01 -36.21 -11.23
CA ILE A 313 2.92 -35.43 -12.47
C ILE A 313 1.98 -36.07 -13.49
N THR A 314 1.43 -35.25 -14.37
CA THR A 314 0.61 -35.71 -15.51
C THR A 314 1.46 -36.05 -16.74
N GLU A 315 0.89 -36.79 -17.70
CA GLU A 315 1.50 -37.05 -19.01
C GLU A 315 1.89 -35.76 -19.76
N VAL A 316 1.04 -34.72 -19.68
CA VAL A 316 1.33 -33.42 -20.29
C VAL A 316 2.61 -32.82 -19.71
N THR A 317 2.72 -32.79 -18.38
CA THR A 317 3.95 -32.31 -17.71
C THR A 317 5.16 -33.15 -18.09
N LEU A 318 5.03 -34.47 -18.19
CA LEU A 318 6.13 -35.35 -18.61
C LEU A 318 6.65 -35.00 -20.01
N ASN A 319 5.75 -34.70 -20.95
CA ASN A 319 6.14 -34.25 -22.29
C ASN A 319 6.94 -32.94 -22.24
N HIS A 320 6.52 -31.97 -21.41
CA HIS A 320 7.27 -30.71 -21.22
C HIS A 320 8.60 -30.88 -20.48
N LEU A 321 8.81 -31.98 -19.76
CA LEU A 321 10.09 -32.27 -19.10
C LEU A 321 11.16 -32.76 -20.09
N ASN A 322 10.81 -33.15 -21.32
CA ASN A 322 11.75 -33.61 -22.35
C ASN A 322 12.74 -34.68 -21.84
N LYS A 323 12.25 -35.68 -21.09
CA LYS A 323 13.04 -36.76 -20.47
C LYS A 323 14.14 -36.29 -19.49
N ALA A 324 14.00 -35.10 -18.90
CA ALA A 324 14.95 -34.60 -17.90
C ALA A 324 14.97 -35.42 -16.59
N TYR A 325 13.91 -36.16 -16.31
CA TYR A 325 13.78 -37.00 -15.11
C TYR A 325 13.26 -38.39 -15.49
N GLU A 326 13.68 -39.38 -14.72
CA GLU A 326 13.08 -40.71 -14.76
C GLU A 326 11.78 -40.72 -13.97
N VAL A 327 10.81 -41.50 -14.45
CA VAL A 327 9.47 -41.57 -13.86
C VAL A 327 8.98 -43.01 -13.78
N GLU A 328 8.12 -43.27 -12.81
CA GLU A 328 7.39 -44.53 -12.65
C GLU A 328 5.88 -44.27 -12.79
N GLU A 329 5.09 -45.33 -12.98
CA GLU A 329 3.63 -45.19 -13.05
C GLU A 329 3.04 -44.73 -11.72
N GLY A 330 2.22 -43.67 -11.77
CA GLY A 330 1.63 -43.08 -10.59
C GLY A 330 0.37 -43.81 -10.10
N ASN A 331 -0.38 -44.45 -11.00
CA ASN A 331 -1.67 -45.07 -10.69
C ASN A 331 -2.64 -44.14 -9.91
N GLY A 332 -2.69 -42.85 -10.29
CA GLY A 332 -3.51 -41.83 -9.62
C GLY A 332 -5.00 -42.15 -9.62
N HIS A 333 -5.50 -42.78 -10.68
CA HIS A 333 -6.89 -43.20 -10.85
C HIS A 333 -7.43 -44.11 -9.72
N LEU A 334 -6.55 -44.83 -9.02
CA LEU A 334 -6.96 -45.69 -7.90
C LEU A 334 -7.25 -44.89 -6.61
N ARG A 335 -6.70 -43.68 -6.50
CA ARG A 335 -6.74 -42.86 -5.29
C ARG A 335 -7.66 -41.66 -5.41
N ASP A 336 -7.81 -41.10 -6.61
CA ASP A 336 -8.75 -40.03 -6.90
C ASP A 336 -9.60 -40.39 -8.13
N PRO A 337 -10.94 -40.48 -8.00
CA PRO A 337 -11.85 -40.76 -9.12
C PRO A 337 -11.73 -39.76 -10.28
N TYR A 338 -11.34 -38.51 -10.01
CA TYR A 338 -11.17 -37.46 -11.01
C TYR A 338 -10.01 -37.76 -11.98
N LEU A 339 -9.08 -38.64 -11.60
CA LEU A 339 -7.91 -39.00 -12.39
C LEU A 339 -8.11 -40.27 -13.24
N LYS A 340 -9.35 -40.78 -13.35
CA LYS A 340 -9.64 -42.04 -14.07
C LYS A 340 -9.19 -42.03 -15.53
N ASP A 341 -9.39 -40.90 -16.20
CA ASP A 341 -9.09 -40.73 -17.64
C ASP A 341 -7.73 -40.05 -17.89
N VAL A 342 -6.95 -39.81 -16.84
CA VAL A 342 -5.67 -39.08 -16.93
C VAL A 342 -4.51 -40.04 -16.62
N ARG A 343 -3.53 -40.11 -17.53
CA ARG A 343 -2.29 -40.85 -17.27
C ARG A 343 -1.36 -40.04 -16.36
N THR A 344 -0.91 -40.69 -15.30
CA THR A 344 -0.16 -40.07 -14.21
C THR A 344 1.13 -40.80 -13.90
N TYR A 345 2.17 -40.06 -13.52
CA TYR A 345 3.51 -40.59 -13.25
C TYR A 345 4.07 -40.01 -11.94
N LEU A 346 4.97 -40.74 -11.28
CA LEU A 346 5.72 -40.27 -10.13
C LEU A 346 7.18 -40.05 -10.52
N VAL A 347 7.72 -38.89 -10.16
CA VAL A 347 9.12 -38.56 -10.46
C VAL A 347 10.05 -39.33 -9.52
N ILE A 348 11.12 -39.90 -10.08
CA ILE A 348 12.19 -40.53 -9.33
C ILE A 348 13.23 -39.44 -9.02
N ASP A 349 13.49 -39.22 -7.73
CA ASP A 349 14.48 -38.23 -7.31
C ASP A 349 15.89 -38.69 -7.75
N PRO A 350 16.61 -37.94 -8.60
CA PRO A 350 17.96 -38.33 -9.02
C PRO A 350 18.92 -38.45 -7.84
N ARG A 351 18.69 -37.73 -6.73
CA ARG A 351 19.50 -37.79 -5.50
C ARG A 351 19.35 -39.12 -4.75
N SER A 352 18.32 -39.91 -5.06
CA SER A 352 18.11 -41.22 -4.43
C SER A 352 19.01 -42.32 -4.99
N LYS A 353 19.62 -42.11 -6.18
CA LYS A 353 20.47 -43.08 -6.87
C LYS A 353 21.95 -43.00 -6.49
N GLU A 354 22.40 -41.91 -5.87
CA GLU A 354 23.75 -41.86 -5.29
C GLU A 354 23.75 -42.64 -3.98
N PRO A 355 24.43 -43.80 -3.89
CA PRO A 355 24.69 -44.41 -2.60
C PRO A 355 25.51 -43.42 -1.80
N SER A 356 25.12 -43.19 -0.56
CA SER A 356 25.83 -42.38 0.42
C SER A 356 27.30 -42.80 0.55
N LEU A 357 28.18 -42.24 -0.29
CA LEU A 357 29.63 -42.45 -0.24
C LEU A 357 30.39 -41.29 0.40
N ASN A 358 29.70 -40.24 0.87
CA ASN A 358 30.30 -39.18 1.68
C ASN A 358 29.56 -39.00 3.00
N THR A 359 29.80 -39.93 3.93
CA THR A 359 29.48 -39.73 5.36
C THR A 359 30.73 -39.24 6.11
N GLN A 360 31.35 -38.14 5.67
CA GLN A 360 32.04 -37.25 6.61
C GLN A 360 31.02 -36.23 7.09
N ARG A 361 30.11 -36.66 7.97
CA ARG A 361 29.16 -35.75 8.60
C ARG A 361 29.91 -34.97 9.69
N ALA A 362 30.12 -33.68 9.46
CA ALA A 362 30.18 -32.70 10.54
C ALA A 362 28.99 -32.94 11.49
N PRO A 363 29.15 -32.75 12.82
CA PRO A 363 28.09 -33.02 13.77
C PRO A 363 26.90 -32.11 13.47
N LYS A 364 25.84 -32.68 12.88
CA LYS A 364 24.55 -31.99 12.73
C LYS A 364 24.03 -31.73 14.14
N PRO A 365 23.57 -30.52 14.47
CA PRO A 365 23.00 -30.24 15.78
C PRO A 365 21.69 -31.01 15.91
N ARG A 366 21.76 -32.23 16.45
CA ARG A 366 20.59 -32.84 17.08
C ARG A 366 20.25 -31.92 18.24
N VAL A 367 19.02 -31.44 18.29
CA VAL A 367 18.49 -30.80 19.50
C VAL A 367 18.40 -31.90 20.55
N ASN A 368 19.51 -32.18 21.23
CA ASN A 368 19.66 -33.24 22.23
C ASN A 368 18.99 -32.88 23.56
N ASP A 369 18.43 -31.68 23.67
CA ASP A 369 17.66 -31.24 24.83
C ASP A 369 16.23 -31.79 24.76
N GLY A 370 16.09 -33.02 25.26
CA GLY A 370 14.88 -33.49 25.91
C GLY A 370 13.84 -34.17 25.00
N LEU A 371 13.85 -35.51 25.00
CA LEU A 371 12.68 -36.35 24.69
C LEU A 371 11.43 -36.01 25.55
N LYS A 372 11.54 -35.09 26.53
CA LYS A 372 10.43 -34.55 27.34
C LYS A 372 9.70 -33.34 26.72
N MET A 373 10.24 -32.70 25.68
CA MET A 373 9.59 -31.55 25.04
C MET A 373 8.50 -31.98 24.05
N ARG A 374 7.42 -31.20 23.95
CA ARG A 374 6.33 -31.41 22.97
C ARG A 374 6.87 -31.29 21.54
N ALA A 375 6.28 -32.05 20.61
CA ALA A 375 6.67 -32.07 19.20
C ALA A 375 6.64 -30.68 18.55
N SER A 376 5.61 -29.88 18.86
CA SER A 376 5.47 -28.50 18.38
C SER A 376 6.67 -27.62 18.75
N VAL A 377 7.14 -27.70 20.00
CA VAL A 377 8.25 -26.87 20.52
C VAL A 377 9.58 -27.23 19.85
N ARG A 378 9.85 -28.53 19.66
CA ARG A 378 11.07 -28.97 18.94
C ARG A 378 11.06 -28.48 17.50
N MET A 379 9.90 -28.57 16.84
CA MET A 379 9.69 -28.09 15.48
C MET A 379 9.94 -26.58 15.38
N THR A 380 9.28 -25.77 16.22
CA THR A 380 9.43 -24.31 16.22
C THR A 380 10.88 -23.88 16.42
N ARG A 381 11.58 -24.43 17.42
CA ARG A 381 12.98 -24.07 17.71
C ARG A 381 13.93 -24.45 16.57
N TYR A 382 13.71 -25.59 15.92
CA TYR A 382 14.52 -25.98 14.75
C TYR A 382 14.26 -25.04 13.57
N LEU A 383 13.00 -24.72 13.29
CA LEU A 383 12.64 -23.84 12.19
C LEU A 383 13.14 -22.40 12.38
N GLU A 384 13.17 -21.88 13.61
CA GLU A 384 13.74 -20.56 13.91
C GLU A 384 15.21 -20.43 13.47
N SER A 385 15.95 -21.55 13.38
CA SER A 385 17.33 -21.57 12.86
C SER A 385 17.43 -21.25 11.37
N TRP A 386 16.33 -21.37 10.62
CA TRP A 386 16.28 -20.99 9.20
C TRP A 386 16.24 -19.48 9.00
N GLY A 387 15.82 -18.71 10.01
CA GLY A 387 15.86 -17.26 10.02
C GLY A 387 15.00 -16.63 8.93
N ALA A 388 13.74 -17.05 8.79
CA ALA A 388 12.83 -16.46 7.82
C ALA A 388 12.59 -14.98 8.12
N VAL A 389 12.53 -14.18 7.06
CA VAL A 389 12.22 -12.75 7.16
C VAL A 389 10.79 -12.59 7.69
N LYS A 390 10.56 -11.62 8.56
CA LYS A 390 9.23 -11.35 9.13
C LYS A 390 8.36 -10.50 8.17
N PRO A 391 7.02 -10.58 8.25
CA PRO A 391 6.10 -9.70 7.51
C PRO A 391 6.49 -8.23 7.64
N PHE A 392 6.52 -7.49 6.52
CA PHE A 392 6.78 -6.05 6.48
C PHE A 392 8.19 -5.58 6.94
N ALA A 393 9.14 -6.48 7.20
CA ALA A 393 10.50 -6.09 7.62
C ALA A 393 11.19 -5.12 6.63
N HIS A 394 10.88 -5.24 5.33
CA HIS A 394 11.43 -4.38 4.28
C HIS A 394 10.92 -2.93 4.30
N LEU A 395 9.78 -2.65 4.95
CA LEU A 395 9.25 -1.28 5.09
C LEU A 395 9.97 -0.48 6.18
N GLN A 396 10.73 -1.16 7.05
CA GLN A 396 11.35 -0.58 8.24
C GLN A 396 12.79 -0.09 8.02
N ASN A 397 13.39 -0.34 6.85
CA ASN A 397 14.61 0.35 6.44
C ASN A 397 14.27 1.81 6.12
N ARG A 398 13.99 2.56 7.19
CA ARG A 398 14.06 4.01 7.22
C ARG A 398 15.54 4.30 7.07
N GLU A 399 16.02 4.39 5.82
CA GLU A 399 17.31 5.01 5.54
C GLU A 399 17.25 6.38 6.20
N GLY A 400 17.85 6.48 7.38
CA GLY A 400 17.91 7.68 8.17
C GLY A 400 18.79 8.65 7.42
N PHE A 401 18.19 9.44 6.54
CA PHE A 401 18.83 10.66 6.09
C PHE A 401 18.78 11.63 7.26
N THR A 402 19.82 11.56 8.08
CA THR A 402 20.17 12.61 9.04
C THR A 402 20.17 13.94 8.31
N GLN A 403 19.48 14.91 8.90
CA GLN A 403 19.17 16.23 8.36
C GLN A 403 20.41 17.14 8.18
N ASP A 404 21.61 16.59 8.34
CA ASP A 404 22.85 17.34 8.58
C ASP A 404 23.76 17.52 7.36
N THR A 405 23.39 17.01 6.18
CA THR A 405 24.30 17.02 5.01
C THR A 405 23.82 17.85 3.82
N ILE A 406 23.11 18.96 4.06
CA ILE A 406 22.81 19.95 3.01
C ILE A 406 23.16 21.37 3.48
N VAL A 407 24.37 21.54 4.02
CA VAL A 407 25.03 22.85 4.09
C VAL A 407 26.20 22.80 3.14
N ASN A 408 25.96 23.12 1.87
CA ASN A 408 26.88 23.83 0.98
C ASN A 408 26.34 23.83 -0.46
N GLY A 409 25.47 24.80 -0.73
CA GLY A 409 25.04 25.12 -2.08
C GLY A 409 24.74 26.60 -2.16
N LYS A 410 25.75 27.43 -2.44
CA LYS A 410 25.52 28.80 -2.92
C LYS A 410 24.93 28.70 -4.33
N PRO A 411 23.86 29.45 -4.60
CA PRO A 411 23.96 30.42 -5.67
C PRO A 411 23.58 31.81 -5.17
N ARG A 412 24.42 32.78 -5.52
CA ARG A 412 24.19 34.20 -5.26
C ARG A 412 23.43 34.85 -6.43
N PHE A 413 22.65 35.87 -6.05
CA PHE A 413 22.13 37.01 -6.83
C PHE A 413 20.90 36.82 -7.75
N LYS A 414 19.94 37.77 -7.65
CA LYS A 414 19.65 38.82 -8.67
C LYS A 414 18.37 39.67 -8.40
N TYR A 415 18.07 40.11 -7.17
CA TYR A 415 17.05 41.16 -6.91
C TYR A 415 17.60 42.59 -6.74
N SER A 416 18.93 42.75 -6.75
CA SER A 416 19.66 44.02 -6.64
C SER A 416 19.58 44.92 -7.90
N VAL A 417 18.57 44.76 -8.74
CA VAL A 417 18.33 45.69 -9.87
C VAL A 417 17.03 46.48 -9.64
N TYR A 418 16.03 45.86 -9.02
CA TYR A 418 14.73 46.50 -8.77
C TYR A 418 14.81 47.61 -7.72
N CYS A 419 15.65 47.45 -6.69
CA CYS A 419 15.79 48.48 -5.65
C CYS A 419 16.63 49.69 -6.10
N CYS A 420 17.45 49.56 -7.16
CA CYS A 420 18.28 50.63 -7.75
C CYS A 420 17.39 51.55 -8.59
N ILE A 421 16.26 51.00 -9.02
CA ILE A 421 15.34 51.66 -9.94
C ILE A 421 14.24 52.33 -9.14
N LEU A 422 13.77 51.73 -8.04
CA LEU A 422 12.99 52.42 -7.02
C LEU A 422 13.77 53.60 -6.40
N SER A 423 15.08 53.47 -6.22
CA SER A 423 15.93 54.55 -5.75
C SER A 423 16.17 55.64 -6.80
N LEU A 424 16.32 55.29 -8.08
CA LEU A 424 16.39 56.25 -9.19
C LEU A 424 15.05 56.98 -9.42
N ILE A 425 13.91 56.29 -9.30
CA ILE A 425 12.57 56.88 -9.40
C ILE A 425 12.30 57.80 -8.21
N ALA A 426 12.68 57.40 -6.99
CA ALA A 426 12.64 58.26 -5.82
C ALA A 426 13.53 59.51 -6.00
N CYS A 427 14.71 59.39 -6.63
CA CYS A 427 15.56 60.53 -6.99
C CYS A 427 14.96 61.44 -8.07
N GLY A 428 14.24 60.89 -9.06
CA GLY A 428 13.59 61.65 -10.13
C GLY A 428 12.51 62.63 -9.64
N VAL A 429 11.86 62.31 -8.52
CA VAL A 429 10.84 63.17 -7.89
C VAL A 429 11.45 64.47 -7.32
N PHE A 430 12.73 64.44 -6.91
CA PHE A 430 13.39 65.55 -6.19
C PHE A 430 14.28 66.46 -7.05
N LEU A 431 14.59 66.13 -8.31
CA LEU A 431 15.32 67.02 -9.23
C LEU A 431 14.45 68.23 -9.56
N GLN A 432 14.90 69.48 -9.48
CA GLN A 432 14.11 70.64 -9.95
C GLN A 432 14.33 70.89 -11.45
N MET A 433 13.59 70.17 -12.29
CA MET A 433 13.42 70.43 -13.73
C MET A 433 11.97 70.83 -14.02
N SER A 434 11.69 71.41 -15.19
CA SER A 434 10.30 71.69 -15.61
C SER A 434 9.46 70.40 -15.59
N PHE A 435 8.17 70.51 -15.28
CA PHE A 435 7.27 69.35 -15.16
C PHE A 435 7.29 68.46 -16.42
N GLU A 436 7.34 69.08 -17.59
CA GLU A 436 7.48 68.41 -18.90
C GLU A 436 8.75 67.56 -18.99
N LEU A 437 9.91 68.11 -18.62
CA LEU A 437 11.20 67.39 -18.65
C LEU A 437 11.28 66.29 -17.58
N LYS A 438 10.66 66.50 -16.41
CA LYS A 438 10.52 65.46 -15.38
C LYS A 438 9.69 64.29 -15.90
N LEU A 439 8.55 64.59 -16.50
CA LEU A 439 7.64 63.58 -17.01
C LEU A 439 8.27 62.80 -18.17
N LEU A 440 8.96 63.48 -19.09
CA LEU A 440 9.73 62.85 -20.17
C LEU A 440 10.87 61.97 -19.65
N PHE A 441 11.62 62.42 -18.64
CA PHE A 441 12.70 61.63 -18.03
C PHE A 441 12.16 60.40 -17.28
N LEU A 442 11.05 60.53 -16.55
CA LEU A 442 10.40 59.42 -15.86
C LEU A 442 9.78 58.40 -16.82
N ILE A 443 9.13 58.88 -17.90
CA ILE A 443 8.57 58.02 -18.95
C ILE A 443 9.70 57.35 -19.74
N ALA A 444 10.76 58.06 -20.11
CA ALA A 444 11.91 57.49 -20.81
C ALA A 444 12.67 56.47 -19.93
N SER A 445 12.89 56.77 -18.65
CA SER A 445 13.51 55.84 -17.69
C SER A 445 12.62 54.63 -17.42
N SER A 446 11.30 54.80 -17.37
CA SER A 446 10.32 53.72 -17.25
C SER A 446 10.25 52.86 -18.52
N MET A 447 10.23 53.45 -19.72
CA MET A 447 10.23 52.70 -20.98
C MET A 447 11.57 51.98 -21.23
N ALA A 448 12.70 52.62 -20.91
CA ALA A 448 14.01 51.97 -20.93
C ALA A 448 14.05 50.82 -19.92
N TYR A 449 13.46 50.99 -18.73
CA TYR A 449 13.32 49.94 -17.72
C TYR A 449 12.46 48.76 -18.19
N TYR A 450 11.29 49.02 -18.79
CA TYR A 450 10.46 47.97 -19.38
C TYR A 450 11.19 47.26 -20.52
N GLY A 451 11.93 48.00 -21.36
CA GLY A 451 12.76 47.42 -22.42
C GLY A 451 13.96 46.60 -21.93
N LEU A 452 14.59 46.99 -20.81
CA LEU A 452 15.74 46.29 -20.20
C LEU A 452 15.29 45.06 -19.39
N ILE A 453 14.12 45.11 -18.75
CA ILE A 453 13.49 43.92 -18.16
C ILE A 453 13.14 42.88 -19.23
N PHE A 454 12.52 43.31 -20.33
CA PHE A 454 12.13 42.40 -21.41
C PHE A 454 13.35 41.80 -22.15
N ASN A 455 14.44 42.56 -22.32
CA ASN A 455 15.61 42.10 -23.06
C ASN A 455 16.71 41.43 -22.21
N TYR A 456 16.88 41.79 -20.93
CA TYR A 456 18.01 41.31 -20.10
C TYR A 456 17.59 40.45 -18.90
N LYS A 457 16.28 40.39 -18.59
CA LYS A 457 15.77 39.74 -17.37
C LYS A 457 14.49 38.93 -17.57
N ALA A 458 14.29 38.37 -18.77
CA ALA A 458 13.30 37.32 -19.01
C ALA A 458 13.37 36.23 -17.90
N ASP A 459 14.59 35.78 -17.57
CA ASP A 459 14.87 34.80 -16.50
C ASP A 459 14.36 35.18 -15.09
N LEU A 460 14.23 36.46 -14.76
CA LEU A 460 13.79 36.87 -13.41
C LEU A 460 12.28 37.08 -13.30
N PHE A 461 11.65 37.49 -14.41
CA PHE A 461 10.19 37.43 -14.53
C PHE A 461 9.74 35.96 -14.54
N ASP A 462 10.53 35.08 -15.18
CA ASP A 462 10.40 33.64 -15.04
C ASP A 462 10.57 33.17 -13.61
N SER A 463 11.51 33.70 -12.83
CA SER A 463 11.70 33.34 -11.40
C SER A 463 10.56 33.80 -10.47
N TYR A 464 9.92 34.95 -10.75
CA TYR A 464 8.74 35.40 -10.01
C TYR A 464 7.48 34.62 -10.42
N ASN A 465 7.31 34.35 -11.71
CA ASN A 465 6.32 33.39 -12.21
C ASN A 465 6.56 31.99 -11.65
N GLN A 466 7.82 31.58 -11.43
CA GLN A 466 8.19 30.32 -10.78
C GLN A 466 7.82 30.29 -9.30
N ASN A 467 7.81 31.43 -8.59
CA ASN A 467 7.36 31.52 -7.20
C ASN A 467 5.83 31.43 -7.09
N LEU A 468 5.12 32.05 -8.03
CA LEU A 468 3.66 31.93 -8.12
C LEU A 468 3.26 30.53 -8.62
N SER A 469 4.02 29.96 -9.56
CA SER A 469 3.90 28.56 -9.97
C SER A 469 4.18 27.66 -8.79
N THR A 470 5.25 27.87 -8.01
CA THR A 470 5.54 27.00 -6.85
C THR A 470 4.44 27.06 -5.80
N LYS A 471 3.79 28.20 -5.55
CA LYS A 471 2.60 28.24 -4.68
C LYS A 471 1.42 27.45 -5.26
N LYS A 472 1.18 27.56 -6.56
CA LYS A 472 0.14 26.78 -7.26
C LYS A 472 0.48 25.28 -7.28
N ASP A 473 1.74 24.95 -7.49
CA ASP A 473 2.31 23.60 -7.46
C ASP A 473 2.23 23.03 -6.04
N ILE A 474 2.46 23.83 -4.99
CA ILE A 474 2.29 23.43 -3.59
C ILE A 474 0.81 23.12 -3.30
N TRP A 475 -0.14 23.91 -3.81
CA TRP A 475 -1.57 23.65 -3.60
C TRP A 475 -2.04 22.40 -4.37
N ASN A 476 -1.62 22.27 -5.63
CA ASN A 476 -1.83 21.06 -6.43
C ASN A 476 -1.18 19.83 -5.79
N PHE A 477 0.02 20.00 -5.21
CA PHE A 477 0.72 18.96 -4.48
C PHE A 477 0.02 18.59 -3.17
N THR A 478 -0.54 19.56 -2.44
CA THR A 478 -1.36 19.32 -1.23
C THR A 478 -2.66 18.58 -1.56
N GLN A 479 -3.20 18.78 -2.77
CA GLN A 479 -4.31 18.00 -3.27
C GLN A 479 -3.90 16.57 -3.66
N ASP A 480 -2.78 16.41 -4.38
CA ASP A 480 -2.20 15.10 -4.71
C ASP A 480 -1.90 14.31 -3.43
N LEU A 481 -1.45 15.01 -2.39
CA LEU A 481 -1.19 14.49 -1.06
C LEU A 481 -2.40 13.84 -0.39
N ASN A 482 -3.48 14.60 -0.22
CA ASN A 482 -4.69 14.08 0.41
C ASN A 482 -5.32 12.95 -0.43
N CYS A 483 -5.23 13.03 -1.75
CA CYS A 483 -5.70 11.97 -2.64
C CYS A 483 -4.88 10.68 -2.45
N ARG A 484 -3.56 10.80 -2.40
CA ARG A 484 -2.63 9.68 -2.18
C ARG A 484 -2.78 9.06 -0.80
N GLU A 485 -2.92 9.85 0.25
CA GLU A 485 -3.13 9.33 1.61
C GLU A 485 -4.45 8.53 1.72
N ASN A 486 -5.52 9.03 1.10
CA ASN A 486 -6.79 8.30 1.03
C ASN A 486 -6.67 7.00 0.21
N LEU A 487 -5.96 7.02 -0.92
CA LEU A 487 -5.67 5.83 -1.70
C LEU A 487 -4.82 4.82 -0.90
N ASN A 488 -3.83 5.30 -0.13
CA ASN A 488 -2.95 4.48 0.71
C ASN A 488 -3.76 3.72 1.75
N ARG A 489 -4.66 4.43 2.42
CA ARG A 489 -5.55 3.85 3.43
C ARG A 489 -6.45 2.78 2.81
N LEU A 490 -7.04 3.06 1.64
CA LEU A 490 -7.90 2.10 0.94
C LEU A 490 -7.14 0.85 0.48
N LEU A 491 -5.92 1.00 -0.02
CA LEU A 491 -5.09 -0.13 -0.42
C LEU A 491 -4.69 -0.99 0.79
N LEU A 492 -4.29 -0.35 1.89
CA LEU A 492 -3.90 -1.05 3.12
C LEU A 492 -5.09 -1.77 3.78
N GLU A 493 -6.26 -1.12 3.86
CA GLU A 493 -7.51 -1.73 4.34
C GLU A 493 -7.99 -2.89 3.43
N ASN A 494 -7.59 -2.88 2.16
CA ASN A 494 -7.82 -4.00 1.24
C ASN A 494 -6.84 -5.16 1.39
N VAL A 495 -5.70 -4.99 2.06
CA VAL A 495 -4.73 -6.08 2.28
C VAL A 495 -4.91 -6.70 3.66
N LEU A 496 -5.06 -5.86 4.69
CA LEU A 496 -5.18 -6.28 6.08
C LEU A 496 -6.49 -5.75 6.70
N PRO A 497 -7.08 -6.46 7.67
CA PRO A 497 -8.14 -5.91 8.51
C PRO A 497 -7.71 -4.57 9.11
N ALA A 498 -8.62 -3.59 9.23
CA ALA A 498 -8.30 -2.26 9.77
C ALA A 498 -7.64 -2.31 11.16
N HIS A 499 -8.11 -3.22 12.02
CA HIS A 499 -7.57 -3.40 13.38
C HIS A 499 -6.15 -4.02 13.40
N VAL A 500 -5.78 -4.80 12.38
CA VAL A 500 -4.44 -5.39 12.21
C VAL A 500 -3.51 -4.37 11.55
N ALA A 501 -3.99 -3.68 10.52
CA ALA A 501 -3.31 -2.60 9.83
C ALA A 501 -2.78 -1.53 10.81
N ALA A 502 -3.61 -1.10 11.76
CA ALA A 502 -3.23 -0.12 12.78
C ALA A 502 -2.03 -0.55 13.64
N LEU A 503 -1.82 -1.87 13.84
CA LEU A 503 -0.69 -2.39 14.60
C LEU A 503 0.63 -2.28 13.83
N PHE A 504 0.59 -2.43 12.50
CA PHE A 504 1.78 -2.36 11.65
C PHE A 504 2.15 -0.93 11.22
N VAL A 505 1.18 -0.01 11.17
CA VAL A 505 1.37 1.38 10.70
C VAL A 505 1.64 2.38 11.85
N GLY A 506 1.47 2.00 13.12
CA GLY A 506 1.69 2.89 14.28
C GLY A 506 3.16 3.26 14.52
N GLU A 507 3.43 4.52 14.91
CA GLU A 507 4.77 5.13 14.98
C GLU A 507 5.72 4.59 16.09
N ASN A 508 5.30 3.71 17.00
CA ASN A 508 6.02 3.50 18.27
C ASN A 508 6.15 2.06 18.79
N LYS A 509 6.14 1.04 17.92
CA LYS A 509 6.52 -0.31 18.35
C LYS A 509 7.69 -0.82 17.52
N LYS A 510 8.67 -1.45 18.18
CA LYS A 510 9.60 -2.38 17.54
C LYS A 510 8.74 -3.48 16.92
N ASN A 511 8.27 -3.27 15.70
CA ASN A 511 7.39 -4.16 14.94
C ASN A 511 8.19 -5.39 14.44
N GLU A 512 8.95 -5.99 15.34
CA GLU A 512 9.72 -7.20 15.12
C GLU A 512 8.89 -8.45 15.45
N ASP A 513 7.69 -8.33 16.02
CA ASP A 513 6.90 -9.51 16.42
C ASP A 513 5.82 -9.87 15.39
N LEU A 514 5.70 -11.16 15.09
CA LEU A 514 4.64 -11.72 14.26
C LEU A 514 3.27 -11.42 14.88
N TYR A 515 2.30 -10.99 14.07
CA TYR A 515 0.93 -10.82 14.55
C TYR A 515 0.26 -12.19 14.66
N TYR A 516 -0.18 -12.53 15.87
CA TYR A 516 -1.07 -13.64 16.15
C TYR A 516 -2.04 -13.24 17.26
N LYS A 517 -3.27 -13.74 17.18
CA LYS A 517 -4.30 -13.55 18.21
C LYS A 517 -5.20 -14.77 18.27
N SER A 518 -5.42 -15.27 19.49
CA SER A 518 -6.41 -16.32 19.75
C SER A 518 -7.76 -15.69 20.02
N TYR A 519 -8.82 -16.28 19.48
CA TYR A 519 -10.20 -15.90 19.74
C TYR A 519 -10.97 -17.14 20.19
N ASP A 520 -11.73 -17.02 21.27
CA ASP A 520 -12.42 -18.17 21.87
C ASP A 520 -13.72 -18.54 21.14
N CYS A 521 -14.41 -17.54 20.58
CA CYS A 521 -15.67 -17.73 19.86
C CYS A 521 -15.74 -16.85 18.61
N VAL A 522 -15.52 -17.46 17.45
CA VAL A 522 -15.67 -16.85 16.13
C VAL A 522 -16.61 -17.71 15.29
N CYS A 523 -17.55 -17.08 14.62
CA CYS A 523 -18.45 -17.75 13.68
C CYS A 523 -17.82 -17.70 12.29
N VAL A 524 -17.62 -18.85 11.65
CA VAL A 524 -16.98 -18.99 10.34
C VAL A 524 -18.01 -19.53 9.35
N MET A 525 -18.06 -18.93 8.17
CA MET A 525 -18.93 -19.32 7.06
C MET A 525 -18.12 -19.60 5.81
N PHE A 526 -18.47 -20.71 5.14
CA PHE A 526 -18.10 -21.00 3.77
C PHE A 526 -19.37 -21.02 2.92
N ALA A 527 -19.41 -20.20 1.88
CA ALA A 527 -20.50 -20.17 0.90
C ALA A 527 -19.93 -20.43 -0.49
N SER A 528 -20.26 -21.56 -1.11
CA SER A 528 -19.78 -21.91 -2.45
C SER A 528 -20.90 -21.86 -3.48
N VAL A 529 -20.52 -21.66 -4.75
CA VAL A 529 -21.38 -21.91 -5.91
C VAL A 529 -20.86 -23.17 -6.61
N PRO A 530 -21.36 -24.37 -6.27
CA PRO A 530 -20.86 -25.63 -6.84
C PRO A 530 -21.09 -25.73 -8.35
N ASP A 531 -22.27 -25.31 -8.81
CA ASP A 531 -22.70 -25.38 -10.22
C ASP A 531 -21.82 -24.51 -11.13
N PHE A 532 -21.09 -23.52 -10.57
CA PHE A 532 -20.16 -22.70 -11.33
C PHE A 532 -19.03 -23.53 -11.96
N LYS A 533 -18.63 -24.63 -11.31
CA LYS A 533 -17.56 -25.49 -11.81
C LYS A 533 -17.96 -26.22 -13.11
N GLU A 534 -19.23 -26.58 -13.24
CA GLU A 534 -19.80 -27.18 -14.46
C GLU A 534 -20.14 -26.12 -15.52
N PHE A 535 -20.55 -24.93 -15.07
CA PHE A 535 -20.80 -23.79 -15.96
C PHE A 535 -19.52 -23.26 -16.64
N TYR A 536 -18.40 -23.29 -15.91
CA TYR A 536 -17.13 -22.78 -16.41
C TYR A 536 -16.65 -23.62 -17.60
N THR A 537 -16.65 -23.00 -18.78
CA THR A 537 -16.29 -23.65 -20.04
C THR A 537 -15.26 -22.81 -20.80
N GLU A 538 -14.17 -23.45 -21.20
CA GLU A 538 -13.07 -22.82 -21.95
C GLU A 538 -13.29 -22.96 -23.47
N CYS A 539 -14.41 -22.44 -23.97
CA CYS A 539 -14.71 -22.42 -25.40
C CYS A 539 -14.37 -21.06 -26.03
N ASP A 540 -14.07 -21.03 -27.33
CA ASP A 540 -13.79 -19.79 -28.08
C ASP A 540 -14.93 -18.77 -27.98
N ILE A 541 -16.18 -19.24 -27.95
CA ILE A 541 -17.39 -18.42 -27.80
C ILE A 541 -17.38 -17.67 -26.45
N ASN A 542 -16.91 -18.33 -25.38
CA ASN A 542 -16.78 -17.75 -24.04
C ASN A 542 -15.44 -17.02 -23.85
N LYS A 543 -14.71 -16.74 -24.93
CA LYS A 543 -13.34 -16.20 -24.92
C LYS A 543 -12.45 -16.99 -23.96
N GLU A 544 -12.49 -18.32 -24.09
CA GLU A 544 -11.67 -19.26 -23.32
C GLU A 544 -11.88 -19.14 -21.79
N GLY A 545 -13.12 -18.87 -21.36
CA GLY A 545 -13.51 -18.81 -19.93
C GLY A 545 -13.52 -17.40 -19.32
N LEU A 546 -13.11 -16.36 -20.06
CA LEU A 546 -13.08 -14.98 -19.54
C LEU A 546 -14.47 -14.45 -19.18
N GLU A 547 -15.49 -14.74 -19.98
CA GLU A 547 -16.86 -14.27 -19.72
C GLU A 547 -17.46 -14.96 -18.48
N CYS A 548 -17.10 -16.23 -18.23
CA CYS A 548 -17.46 -16.92 -16.98
C CYS A 548 -16.85 -16.23 -15.76
N LEU A 549 -15.58 -15.81 -15.85
CA LEU A 549 -14.92 -15.07 -14.76
C LEU A 549 -15.50 -13.67 -14.56
N ARG A 550 -16.02 -13.02 -15.60
CA ARG A 550 -16.75 -11.74 -15.44
C ARG A 550 -17.99 -11.93 -14.58
N LEU A 551 -18.77 -12.98 -14.85
CA LEU A 551 -19.95 -13.31 -14.05
C LEU A 551 -19.57 -13.65 -12.61
N LEU A 552 -18.51 -14.44 -12.40
CA LEU A 552 -18.01 -14.71 -11.05
C LEU A 552 -17.58 -13.42 -10.33
N ASN A 553 -16.88 -12.53 -11.02
CA ASN A 553 -16.47 -11.25 -10.46
C ASN A 553 -17.69 -10.39 -10.06
N GLU A 554 -18.75 -10.41 -10.86
CA GLU A 554 -20.01 -9.75 -10.52
C GLU A 554 -20.67 -10.35 -9.27
N ILE A 555 -20.76 -11.67 -9.16
CA ILE A 555 -21.29 -12.35 -7.97
C ILE A 555 -20.50 -11.95 -6.72
N ILE A 556 -19.17 -12.05 -6.77
CA ILE A 556 -18.30 -11.73 -5.64
C ILE A 556 -18.35 -10.23 -5.30
N ALA A 557 -18.46 -9.36 -6.30
CA ALA A 557 -18.59 -7.92 -6.09
C ALA A 557 -19.90 -7.56 -5.38
N ASP A 558 -21.01 -8.15 -5.80
CA ASP A 558 -22.32 -7.97 -5.17
C ASP A 558 -22.35 -8.52 -3.73
N PHE A 559 -21.59 -9.59 -3.46
CA PHE A 559 -21.38 -10.10 -2.09
C PHE A 559 -20.54 -9.14 -1.24
N ASP A 560 -19.47 -8.58 -1.81
CA ASP A 560 -18.61 -7.60 -1.12
C ASP A 560 -19.35 -6.29 -0.80
N GLU A 561 -20.33 -5.89 -1.62
CA GLU A 561 -21.20 -4.73 -1.38
C GLU A 561 -22.01 -4.89 -0.09
N LEU A 562 -22.45 -6.12 0.24
CA LEU A 562 -23.19 -6.37 1.48
C LEU A 562 -22.36 -6.05 2.72
N LEU A 563 -21.03 -6.23 2.67
CA LEU A 563 -20.13 -5.89 3.79
C LEU A 563 -19.99 -4.38 4.03
N SER A 564 -20.51 -3.54 3.13
CA SER A 564 -20.61 -2.09 3.35
C SER A 564 -21.82 -1.71 4.21
N LYS A 565 -22.81 -2.60 4.38
CA LYS A 565 -24.00 -2.31 5.18
C LYS A 565 -23.67 -2.30 6.68
N PRO A 566 -24.17 -1.32 7.47
CA PRO A 566 -23.92 -1.25 8.91
C PRO A 566 -24.27 -2.53 9.69
N LYS A 567 -25.34 -3.23 9.29
CA LYS A 567 -25.78 -4.52 9.87
C LYS A 567 -24.68 -5.60 9.83
N PHE A 568 -23.85 -5.58 8.79
CA PHE A 568 -22.80 -6.59 8.55
C PHE A 568 -21.39 -6.07 8.86
N SER A 569 -21.26 -4.94 9.57
CA SER A 569 -19.96 -4.37 9.94
C SER A 569 -19.09 -5.28 10.81
N GLY A 570 -19.70 -6.23 11.53
CA GLY A 570 -19.00 -7.26 12.31
C GLY A 570 -18.52 -8.48 11.49
N VAL A 571 -18.95 -8.60 10.23
CA VAL A 571 -18.56 -9.69 9.32
C VAL A 571 -17.33 -9.24 8.53
N GLU A 572 -16.28 -10.06 8.59
CA GLU A 572 -15.06 -9.83 7.83
C GLU A 572 -14.87 -10.91 6.75
N LYS A 573 -14.65 -10.49 5.51
CA LYS A 573 -14.18 -11.36 4.43
C LYS A 573 -12.75 -11.80 4.71
N ILE A 574 -12.53 -13.11 4.76
CA ILE A 574 -11.18 -13.68 4.91
C ILE A 574 -10.52 -13.82 3.55
N LYS A 575 -11.16 -14.57 2.64
CA LYS A 575 -10.66 -14.83 1.28
C LYS A 575 -11.76 -15.39 0.39
N THR A 576 -11.51 -15.37 -0.92
CA THR A 576 -12.24 -16.17 -1.91
C THR A 576 -11.37 -17.33 -2.36
N ILE A 577 -11.93 -18.50 -2.63
CA ILE A 577 -11.21 -19.67 -3.15
C ILE A 577 -12.03 -20.23 -4.31
N GLY A 578 -11.62 -19.95 -5.55
CA GLY A 578 -12.46 -20.24 -6.72
C GLY A 578 -13.84 -19.58 -6.59
N SER A 579 -14.90 -20.38 -6.63
CA SER A 579 -16.30 -19.94 -6.43
C SER A 579 -16.77 -19.94 -4.96
N SER A 580 -15.85 -20.19 -4.01
CA SER A 580 -16.15 -20.21 -2.57
C SER A 580 -15.80 -18.89 -1.88
N TYR A 581 -16.73 -18.36 -1.11
CA TYR A 581 -16.62 -17.14 -0.30
C TYR A 581 -16.45 -17.51 1.18
N MET A 582 -15.32 -17.10 1.78
CA MET A 582 -15.03 -17.35 3.19
C MET A 582 -15.14 -16.05 3.99
N ALA A 583 -16.00 -16.06 5.01
CA ALA A 583 -16.20 -14.95 5.93
C ALA A 583 -16.20 -15.41 7.38
N ALA A 584 -15.85 -14.50 8.30
CA ALA A 584 -15.88 -14.76 9.73
C ALA A 584 -16.45 -13.55 10.50
N ALA A 585 -17.16 -13.80 11.59
CA ALA A 585 -17.71 -12.79 12.48
C ALA A 585 -17.23 -13.02 13.92
N GLY A 586 -17.04 -11.94 14.68
CA GLY A 586 -16.49 -11.99 16.04
C GLY A 586 -14.97 -11.75 16.14
N LEU A 587 -14.32 -11.36 15.04
CA LEU A 587 -12.88 -10.99 15.02
C LEU A 587 -12.63 -9.54 15.50
N SER A 588 -13.68 -8.72 15.56
CA SER A 588 -13.61 -7.30 15.94
C SER A 588 -14.09 -7.08 17.38
N GLY A 589 -13.25 -7.41 18.36
CA GLY A 589 -13.51 -7.17 19.79
C GLY A 589 -12.23 -6.82 20.57
N PRO A 590 -12.25 -5.79 21.45
CA PRO A 590 -11.17 -5.58 22.41
C PRO A 590 -11.09 -6.78 23.37
N PRO A 591 -9.89 -7.29 23.68
CA PRO A 591 -9.75 -8.42 24.59
C PRO A 591 -9.99 -7.99 26.05
N GLY A 592 -10.68 -8.82 26.83
CA GLY A 592 -10.44 -8.90 28.28
C GLY A 592 -11.51 -8.39 29.25
N GLN A 593 -12.82 -8.48 28.96
CA GLN A 593 -13.84 -8.34 30.02
C GLN A 593 -14.91 -9.42 29.90
N GLU A 594 -14.61 -10.64 30.36
CA GLU A 594 -15.58 -11.72 30.54
C GLU A 594 -16.74 -11.26 31.45
N ASN A 595 -17.77 -10.70 30.83
CA ASN A 595 -19.05 -10.36 31.42
C ASN A 595 -20.13 -11.15 30.66
N ASN A 596 -21.28 -11.42 31.29
CA ASN A 596 -22.43 -12.07 30.62
C ASN A 596 -22.86 -11.38 29.30
N ARG A 597 -22.57 -10.08 29.14
CA ARG A 597 -22.79 -9.31 27.91
C ARG A 597 -21.97 -9.79 26.71
N ASP A 598 -20.84 -10.47 26.93
CA ASP A 598 -19.99 -10.98 25.87
C ASP A 598 -20.58 -12.25 25.21
N ARG A 599 -21.26 -13.10 25.98
CA ARG A 599 -21.95 -14.29 25.42
C ARG A 599 -23.12 -13.91 24.54
N GLU A 600 -23.95 -12.96 24.98
CA GLU A 600 -25.05 -12.43 24.16
C GLU A 600 -24.51 -11.77 22.88
N ARG A 601 -23.40 -11.02 22.98
CA ARG A 601 -22.74 -10.43 21.81
C ARG A 601 -22.21 -11.49 20.86
N GLN A 602 -21.59 -12.56 21.37
CA GLN A 602 -21.09 -13.69 20.59
C GLN A 602 -22.23 -14.43 19.88
N HIS A 603 -23.33 -14.72 20.58
CA HIS A 603 -24.52 -15.34 19.99
C HIS A 603 -25.12 -14.42 18.90
N ALA A 604 -25.19 -13.12 19.14
CA ALA A 604 -25.64 -12.16 18.13
C ALA A 604 -24.75 -12.15 16.87
N GLN A 605 -23.42 -12.36 17.00
CA GLN A 605 -22.54 -12.51 15.82
C GLN A 605 -22.89 -13.75 14.98
N ILE A 606 -23.29 -14.85 15.62
CA ILE A 606 -23.72 -16.07 14.93
C ILE A 606 -25.01 -15.80 14.14
N GLY A 607 -25.99 -15.12 14.76
CA GLY A 607 -27.21 -14.68 14.08
C GLY A 607 -26.93 -13.75 12.89
N ILE A 608 -26.05 -12.76 13.06
CA ILE A 608 -25.62 -11.85 11.97
C ILE A 608 -25.00 -12.64 10.80
N MET A 609 -24.24 -13.71 11.07
CA MET A 609 -23.66 -14.54 10.02
C MET A 609 -24.73 -15.30 9.22
N VAL A 610 -25.76 -15.83 9.88
CA VAL A 610 -26.90 -16.48 9.21
C VAL A 610 -27.68 -15.47 8.36
N GLU A 611 -27.95 -14.28 8.89
CA GLU A 611 -28.58 -13.19 8.14
C GLU A 611 -27.75 -12.77 6.92
N PHE A 612 -26.42 -12.77 7.07
CA PHE A 612 -25.51 -12.50 5.97
C PHE A 612 -25.60 -13.61 4.92
N ALA A 613 -25.61 -14.89 5.30
CA ALA A 613 -25.80 -16.01 4.39
C ALA A 613 -27.13 -15.94 3.62
N ILE A 614 -28.23 -15.59 4.28
CA ILE A 614 -29.54 -15.38 3.65
C ILE A 614 -29.47 -14.22 2.64
N ALA A 615 -28.80 -13.13 3.00
CA ALA A 615 -28.61 -12.00 2.10
C ALA A 615 -27.76 -12.36 0.87
N LEU A 616 -26.74 -13.23 1.01
CA LEU A 616 -25.98 -13.77 -0.12
C LEU A 616 -26.86 -14.57 -1.07
N ILE A 617 -27.72 -15.45 -0.54
CA ILE A 617 -28.67 -16.24 -1.33
C ILE A 617 -29.59 -15.30 -2.12
N GLY A 618 -30.18 -14.30 -1.46
CA GLY A 618 -31.05 -13.33 -2.12
C GLY A 618 -30.36 -12.48 -3.19
N LYS A 619 -29.08 -12.10 -2.99
CA LYS A 619 -28.28 -11.41 -4.01
C LYS A 619 -28.01 -12.32 -5.21
N LEU A 620 -27.68 -13.60 -4.98
CA LEU A 620 -27.47 -14.56 -6.06
C LEU A 620 -28.76 -14.81 -6.86
N ASP A 621 -29.91 -14.90 -6.19
CA ASP A 621 -31.22 -15.00 -6.86
C ASP A 621 -31.51 -13.78 -7.75
N GLY A 622 -31.09 -12.59 -7.31
CA GLY A 622 -31.11 -11.38 -8.13
C GLY A 622 -30.28 -11.54 -9.40
N ILE A 623 -29.04 -12.03 -9.30
CA ILE A 623 -28.15 -12.24 -10.44
C ILE A 623 -28.69 -13.31 -11.39
N ASN A 624 -29.25 -14.40 -10.85
CA ASN A 624 -29.88 -15.46 -11.62
C ASN A 624 -30.99 -14.94 -12.53
N ARG A 625 -31.85 -14.03 -12.02
CA ARG A 625 -32.92 -13.39 -12.81
C ARG A 625 -32.40 -12.55 -13.98
N HIS A 626 -31.27 -11.86 -13.81
CA HIS A 626 -30.70 -10.99 -14.85
C HIS A 626 -29.80 -11.73 -15.85
N SER A 627 -29.19 -12.85 -15.43
CA SER A 627 -28.25 -13.63 -16.24
C SER A 627 -28.86 -14.88 -16.88
N PHE A 628 -30.16 -15.14 -16.65
CA PHE A 628 -30.86 -16.36 -17.07
C PHE A 628 -30.17 -17.66 -16.61
N ASN A 629 -29.53 -17.61 -15.43
CA ASN A 629 -28.91 -18.76 -14.79
C ASN A 629 -29.70 -19.17 -13.54
N SER A 630 -29.37 -20.33 -12.97
CA SER A 630 -30.02 -20.91 -11.79
C SER A 630 -29.01 -21.36 -10.73
N PHE A 631 -27.94 -20.59 -10.53
CA PHE A 631 -26.91 -20.92 -9.53
C PHE A 631 -27.50 -20.98 -8.13
N ARG A 632 -27.15 -22.03 -7.36
CA ARG A 632 -27.55 -22.12 -5.95
C ARG A 632 -26.33 -22.13 -5.04
N LEU A 633 -26.40 -21.37 -3.94
CA LEU A 633 -25.35 -21.40 -2.92
C LEU A 633 -25.45 -22.67 -2.07
N ARG A 634 -24.29 -23.22 -1.73
CA ARG A 634 -24.15 -24.19 -0.65
C ARG A 634 -23.43 -23.51 0.50
N VAL A 635 -24.04 -23.46 1.68
CA VAL A 635 -23.49 -22.72 2.82
C VAL A 635 -23.25 -23.63 4.02
N GLY A 636 -22.05 -23.58 4.58
CA GLY A 636 -21.69 -24.23 5.83
C GLY A 636 -21.24 -23.22 6.87
N ILE A 637 -21.82 -23.30 8.07
CA ILE A 637 -21.48 -22.42 9.20
C ILE A 637 -21.11 -23.26 10.42
N ASN A 638 -20.05 -22.84 11.11
CA ASN A 638 -19.71 -23.36 12.43
C ASN A 638 -19.09 -22.24 13.28
N HIS A 639 -19.21 -22.35 14.61
CA HIS A 639 -18.58 -21.41 15.53
C HIS A 639 -17.65 -22.12 16.52
N GLY A 640 -16.74 -21.37 17.15
CA GLY A 640 -15.82 -21.86 18.16
C GLY A 640 -14.46 -21.16 18.12
N PRO A 641 -13.43 -21.74 18.76
CA PRO A 641 -12.12 -21.10 18.89
C PRO A 641 -11.33 -21.11 17.58
N VAL A 642 -10.69 -19.99 17.28
CA VAL A 642 -9.83 -19.81 16.09
C VAL A 642 -8.60 -18.99 16.43
N ILE A 643 -7.54 -19.21 15.66
CA ILE A 643 -6.30 -18.46 15.73
C ILE A 643 -6.22 -17.58 14.48
N ALA A 644 -6.11 -16.28 14.65
CA ALA A 644 -5.83 -15.36 13.56
C ALA A 644 -4.35 -14.97 13.54
N GLY A 645 -3.80 -14.71 12.37
CA GLY A 645 -2.41 -14.29 12.24
C GLY A 645 -2.09 -13.72 10.87
N VAL A 646 -0.94 -13.06 10.79
CA VAL A 646 -0.38 -12.58 9.51
C VAL A 646 0.88 -13.37 9.20
N ILE A 647 0.88 -14.04 8.05
CA ILE A 647 1.99 -14.89 7.60
C ILE A 647 2.59 -14.34 6.31
N GLY A 648 3.91 -14.48 6.17
CA GLY A 648 4.63 -14.21 4.93
C GLY A 648 5.34 -12.86 4.94
N ALA A 649 6.66 -12.89 4.71
CA ALA A 649 7.52 -11.72 4.70
C ALA A 649 7.22 -10.76 3.53
N ARG A 650 7.16 -11.34 2.33
CA ARG A 650 7.11 -10.63 1.05
C ARG A 650 5.72 -10.47 0.46
N LYS A 651 4.80 -11.38 0.77
CA LYS A 651 3.36 -11.16 0.55
C LYS A 651 2.62 -11.51 1.85
N PRO A 652 2.40 -10.52 2.73
CA PRO A 652 1.73 -10.75 4.00
C PRO A 652 0.27 -11.07 3.75
N GLN A 653 -0.21 -12.15 4.36
CA GLN A 653 -1.60 -12.59 4.25
C GLN A 653 -2.19 -12.76 5.65
N TYR A 654 -3.30 -12.07 5.90
CA TYR A 654 -4.13 -12.33 7.08
C TYR A 654 -5.00 -13.55 6.84
N ASP A 655 -5.02 -14.46 7.81
CA ASP A 655 -5.81 -15.69 7.72
C ASP A 655 -6.20 -16.19 9.11
N ILE A 656 -7.13 -17.15 9.15
CA ILE A 656 -7.59 -17.81 10.37
C ILE A 656 -7.41 -19.32 10.27
N TRP A 657 -6.94 -19.93 11.36
CA TRP A 657 -6.74 -21.38 11.49
C TRP A 657 -7.46 -21.92 12.70
N GLY A 658 -7.85 -23.19 12.63
CA GLY A 658 -8.44 -23.90 13.75
C GLY A 658 -9.38 -25.00 13.30
N ASN A 659 -9.72 -25.88 14.23
CA ASN A 659 -10.68 -26.95 13.98
C ASN A 659 -12.05 -26.38 13.57
N THR A 660 -12.46 -25.23 14.11
CA THR A 660 -13.72 -24.56 13.74
C THR A 660 -13.80 -24.23 12.25
N VAL A 661 -12.70 -23.74 11.66
CA VAL A 661 -12.60 -23.42 10.22
C VAL A 661 -12.73 -24.69 9.38
N ASN A 662 -12.04 -25.76 9.78
CA ASN A 662 -12.10 -27.04 9.09
C ASN A 662 -13.51 -27.63 9.13
N VAL A 663 -14.18 -27.62 10.29
CA VAL A 663 -15.56 -28.10 10.42
C VAL A 663 -16.52 -27.27 9.57
N ALA A 664 -16.40 -25.92 9.57
CA ALA A 664 -17.22 -25.06 8.72
C ALA A 664 -17.06 -25.38 7.22
N SER A 665 -15.81 -25.56 6.75
CA SER A 665 -15.54 -25.99 5.38
C SER A 665 -16.15 -27.36 5.07
N ARG A 666 -16.16 -28.30 6.03
CA ARG A 666 -16.81 -29.60 5.85
C ARG A 666 -18.34 -29.51 5.82
N MET A 667 -18.93 -28.62 6.61
CA MET A 667 -20.37 -28.34 6.57
C MET A 667 -20.80 -27.79 5.22
N GLU A 668 -19.95 -26.97 4.60
CA GLU A 668 -20.18 -26.52 3.22
C GLU A 668 -20.03 -27.69 2.26
N SER A 669 -18.91 -28.42 2.26
CA SER A 669 -18.69 -29.50 1.28
C SER A 669 -19.75 -30.62 1.30
N THR A 670 -20.30 -30.93 2.48
CA THR A 670 -21.37 -31.93 2.67
C THR A 670 -22.78 -31.33 2.59
N GLY A 671 -22.89 -30.02 2.41
CA GLY A 671 -24.13 -29.25 2.31
C GLY A 671 -25.00 -29.60 1.12
N GLU A 672 -26.29 -29.28 1.22
CA GLU A 672 -27.25 -29.33 0.12
C GLU A 672 -27.38 -27.97 -0.57
N LEU A 673 -27.68 -27.97 -1.87
CA LEU A 673 -27.83 -26.75 -2.67
C LEU A 673 -29.02 -25.91 -2.16
N GLY A 674 -28.77 -24.61 -1.98
CA GLY A 674 -29.72 -23.62 -1.50
C GLY A 674 -30.06 -23.71 -0.01
N LYS A 675 -29.37 -24.56 0.76
CA LYS A 675 -29.56 -24.70 2.21
C LYS A 675 -28.34 -24.22 2.98
N ILE A 676 -28.57 -23.82 4.23
CA ILE A 676 -27.53 -23.44 5.19
C ILE A 676 -27.37 -24.61 6.18
N GLN A 677 -26.21 -25.25 6.19
CA GLN A 677 -25.90 -26.35 7.09
C GLN A 677 -25.06 -25.87 8.28
N VAL A 678 -25.44 -26.33 9.48
CA VAL A 678 -24.79 -25.99 10.75
C VAL A 678 -24.54 -27.24 11.61
N THR A 679 -23.61 -27.12 12.55
CA THR A 679 -23.36 -28.12 13.59
C THR A 679 -24.44 -28.10 14.67
N GLU A 680 -24.56 -29.18 15.45
CA GLU A 680 -25.50 -29.26 16.58
C GLU A 680 -25.34 -28.11 17.57
N GLU A 681 -24.11 -27.81 18.00
CA GLU A 681 -23.81 -26.70 18.91
C GLU A 681 -24.29 -25.35 18.36
N THR A 682 -24.04 -25.08 17.07
CA THR A 682 -24.49 -23.85 16.41
C THR A 682 -26.02 -23.81 16.30
N SER A 683 -26.67 -24.95 16.08
CA SER A 683 -28.13 -25.03 15.97
C SER A 683 -28.84 -24.70 17.29
N LEU A 684 -28.25 -25.07 18.42
CA LEU A 684 -28.81 -24.76 19.75
C LEU A 684 -28.79 -23.24 19.99
N VAL A 685 -27.66 -22.60 19.71
CA VAL A 685 -27.54 -21.13 19.83
C VAL A 685 -28.50 -20.41 18.88
N LEU A 686 -28.71 -20.93 17.68
CA LEU A 686 -29.65 -20.35 16.72
C LEU A 686 -31.11 -20.53 17.16
N GLN A 687 -31.46 -21.65 17.79
CA GLN A 687 -32.79 -21.86 18.36
C GLN A 687 -33.07 -20.88 19.51
N ASP A 688 -32.07 -20.60 20.36
CA ASP A 688 -32.18 -19.58 21.42
C ASP A 688 -32.39 -18.16 20.85
N LEU A 689 -31.88 -17.90 19.63
CA LEU A 689 -32.09 -16.65 18.90
C LEU A 689 -33.41 -16.61 18.10
N GLY A 690 -34.21 -17.68 18.13
CA GLY A 690 -35.51 -17.78 17.47
C GLY A 690 -35.49 -18.33 16.04
N TYR A 691 -34.38 -18.93 15.59
CA TYR A 691 -34.31 -19.60 14.29
C TYR A 691 -34.78 -21.06 14.37
N SER A 692 -35.61 -21.48 13.41
CA SER A 692 -35.99 -22.89 13.28
C SER A 692 -34.87 -23.69 12.59
N CYS A 693 -34.48 -24.81 13.18
CA CYS A 693 -33.46 -25.71 12.63
C CYS A 693 -34.04 -27.12 12.44
N GLU A 694 -33.85 -27.71 11.25
CA GLU A 694 -34.26 -29.06 10.92
C GLU A 694 -33.08 -30.03 11.08
N CYS A 695 -33.27 -31.16 11.78
CA CYS A 695 -32.21 -32.15 11.94
C CYS A 695 -31.96 -32.89 10.62
N ARG A 696 -30.75 -32.79 10.08
CA ARG A 696 -30.33 -33.53 8.88
C ARG A 696 -29.98 -34.98 9.19
N GLY A 697 -29.41 -35.22 10.37
CA GLY A 697 -28.91 -36.53 10.80
C GLY A 697 -27.39 -36.57 10.95
N LEU A 698 -26.86 -37.79 11.06
CA LEU A 698 -25.43 -38.07 11.23
C LEU A 698 -24.72 -38.05 9.87
N ILE A 699 -23.72 -37.18 9.74
CA ILE A 699 -22.88 -37.05 8.55
C ILE A 699 -21.44 -37.35 8.94
N ASN A 700 -20.78 -38.22 8.18
CA ASN A 700 -19.37 -38.52 8.41
C ASN A 700 -18.48 -37.35 7.96
N VAL A 701 -17.77 -36.75 8.89
CA VAL A 701 -16.89 -35.62 8.68
C VAL A 701 -15.44 -36.06 8.84
N LYS A 702 -14.64 -35.87 7.79
CA LYS A 702 -13.21 -36.22 7.77
C LYS A 702 -12.48 -35.60 8.96
N GLY A 703 -11.90 -36.45 9.81
CA GLY A 703 -11.13 -36.04 11.00
C GLY A 703 -11.95 -35.90 12.28
N LYS A 704 -13.29 -36.01 12.23
CA LYS A 704 -14.18 -35.98 13.41
C LYS A 704 -15.05 -37.23 13.56
N GLY A 705 -15.26 -37.99 12.48
CA GLY A 705 -16.20 -39.11 12.48
C GLY A 705 -17.62 -38.64 12.22
N GLU A 706 -18.61 -39.34 12.75
CA GLU A 706 -20.02 -38.97 12.57
C GLU A 706 -20.38 -37.77 13.44
N LEU A 707 -20.88 -36.71 12.79
CA LEU A 707 -21.39 -35.51 13.45
C LEU A 707 -22.87 -35.33 13.12
N LYS A 708 -23.65 -34.99 14.13
CA LYS A 708 -25.05 -34.63 13.94
C LYS A 708 -25.13 -33.20 13.41
N THR A 709 -25.88 -33.02 12.32
CA THR A 709 -25.95 -31.76 11.56
C THR A 709 -27.39 -31.31 11.38
N PHE A 710 -27.56 -30.00 11.15
CA PHE A 710 -28.86 -29.37 11.03
C PHE A 710 -28.89 -28.41 9.84
N PHE A 711 -30.08 -28.20 9.27
CA PHE A 711 -30.35 -27.15 8.31
C PHE A 711 -31.08 -25.99 8.98
N VAL A 712 -30.67 -24.77 8.68
CA VAL A 712 -31.41 -23.58 9.13
C VAL A 712 -32.57 -23.34 8.16
N CYS A 713 -33.79 -23.22 8.68
CA CYS A 713 -34.97 -22.92 7.88
C CYS A 713 -34.95 -21.45 7.45
N THR A 714 -34.89 -21.20 6.14
CA THR A 714 -34.81 -19.84 5.54
C THR A 714 -36.16 -19.34 5.01
N ASP A 715 -37.25 -20.08 5.22
CA ASP A 715 -38.58 -19.76 4.69
C ASP A 715 -39.15 -18.46 5.30
N MET A 716 -39.02 -17.37 4.55
CA MET A 716 -39.71 -16.09 4.76
C MET A 716 -41.25 -16.21 4.74
N SER A 717 -41.81 -17.35 4.32
CA SER A 717 -43.26 -17.59 4.24
C SER A 717 -43.88 -18.10 5.55
N LYS A 718 -43.10 -18.63 6.50
CA LYS A 718 -43.64 -19.12 7.79
C LYS A 718 -43.66 -18.06 8.90
N GLN A 719 -42.85 -17.01 8.83
CA GLN A 719 -42.83 -15.95 9.84
C GLN A 719 -44.07 -15.03 9.81
N GLN A 720 -44.82 -14.98 8.71
CA GLN A 720 -46.11 -14.26 8.67
C GLN A 720 -47.31 -15.08 9.21
N GLY A 721 -47.12 -16.37 9.54
CA GLY A 721 -48.18 -17.26 9.99
C GLY A 721 -48.34 -17.42 11.51
N MET A 722 -47.43 -16.89 12.33
CA MET A 722 -47.49 -17.01 13.81
C MET A 722 -47.96 -15.72 14.52
N GLY A 723 -48.49 -14.76 13.76
CA GLY A 723 -49.09 -13.53 14.32
C GLY A 723 -50.62 -13.53 14.41
N LEU A 724 -51.29 -14.61 13.99
CA LEU A 724 -52.75 -14.77 14.03
C LEU A 724 -53.11 -16.22 14.41
N SER A 725 -52.96 -16.54 15.70
CA SER A 725 -53.76 -17.56 16.37
C SER A 725 -53.84 -17.25 17.85
#